data_AF-A0A1Q3HPY8-F1
#
_entry.id   AF-A0A1Q3HPY8-F1
#
_cell.length_a   1.000
_cell.length_b   1.000
_cell.length_c   1.000
_cell.angle_alpha   90.00
_cell.angle_beta   90.00
_cell.angle_gamma   90.00
#
_symmetry.space_group_name_H-M   'P 1'
#
loop_
_entity.id
_entity.type
_entity.pdbx_description
1 polymer ?
#
loop_
_entity_poly.entity_id
_entity_poly.type
_entity_poly.pdbx_seq_one_letter_code
_entity_poly.pdbx_strand_id
1 'polypeptide(L)'
;MSQQWSWRPSVMAGLVFAVTACSSPSDVPGADGQSGTPSSNGKNAAVRLIPEAPGARCPQGGTALQTGLDDNGDGALSDDEVEQTSYVCNGSGTQSGSMSLVKLMPEAAGARCASGGTAVLSGVDTNADGVQGDSEVTHTQYLCNGEGEKKGNAYLMKMASEAASPNCPQGGTAVLGGIDMNVNGQLESNEVTTTQYVCTGSTGAGGTEALVKLDAAPAGANCGQGGRAVKSGFDANGDGMLGTNEVTNTTFVCNGLTETTDPNRGEALVRLDTEPAGANCAYGGTAVKTGFDSNADGTLSDSEVTTTQFVCSAANFFPTKWASNPRGSYGSGEITNLWVPVSRRVWIYKTSDTSRIKLTVSDTFRVGGAYNGGRGAYSVRMNGGVAGCDAWQYNSNASGWNQDHHLPFANVCLTEQLPKGLYEFDVWAFASGGTSSVGGGTNSALLLAEELDGTRPYAFSKAGGSVGTASTSYAKMSGREVTFIKQSASTLLKVTLADTLRVGYNQNGGWGTVMVRLDGVNTNCYTGKYDGQGTGGDLHNPFVMTCILPNVSAARHTLDVALSANTGGAANLGWERSNPLLLVEELPNTGLTYSNMSFGSGELSGAWAGVGARQIIHNVSSPGKAVKVTYSDTFRAVAGCNARWGQFQLYVDYQPTGCNTAQHVWVSGNIGQDHYHPANLTCIIPNLSPGPHTFSIWSTTQHADGTSCGSNYFGWNRGQNLLLAEDLP
;
A
#
# COMPACT_ATOMS: atom_id res chain seq x y z
N MET A 1 20.69 -38.11 -10.87
CA MET A 1 21.74 -37.24 -10.29
C MET A 1 21.10 -35.89 -10.06
N SER A 2 20.79 -35.63 -8.80
CA SER A 2 20.28 -34.38 -8.25
C SER A 2 21.42 -33.36 -8.16
N GLN A 3 21.16 -32.11 -8.54
CA GLN A 3 21.81 -30.97 -7.91
C GLN A 3 20.76 -29.94 -7.54
N GLN A 4 20.46 -29.90 -6.25
CA GLN A 4 19.73 -28.86 -5.55
C GLN A 4 20.60 -27.62 -5.48
N TRP A 5 20.04 -26.46 -5.83
CA TRP A 5 20.55 -25.16 -5.37
C TRP A 5 19.38 -24.41 -4.75
N SER A 6 19.29 -24.53 -3.43
CA SER A 6 18.43 -23.72 -2.58
C SER A 6 19.10 -22.37 -2.33
N TRP A 7 18.42 -21.26 -2.63
CA TRP A 7 18.81 -19.94 -2.14
C TRP A 7 17.75 -19.45 -1.16
N ARG A 8 18.20 -19.24 0.07
CA ARG A 8 17.41 -18.75 1.21
C ARG A 8 17.35 -17.21 1.17
N PRO A 9 16.23 -16.59 1.56
CA PRO A 9 16.06 -15.13 1.56
C PRO A 9 16.71 -14.48 2.80
N SER A 10 17.35 -13.33 2.60
CA SER A 10 17.94 -12.50 3.65
C SER A 10 16.96 -11.40 4.07
N VAL A 11 16.68 -11.30 5.38
CA VAL A 11 15.89 -10.25 6.01
C VAL A 11 16.81 -9.48 6.96
N MET A 12 16.84 -8.15 6.88
CA MET A 12 17.53 -7.27 7.83
C MET A 12 16.49 -6.46 8.62
N ALA A 13 16.60 -6.51 9.95
CA ALA A 13 15.74 -5.82 10.91
C ALA A 13 16.20 -4.37 11.16
N GLY A 14 15.26 -3.47 11.42
CA GLY A 14 15.52 -2.07 11.80
C GLY A 14 16.03 -1.93 13.24
N LEU A 15 16.96 -1.00 13.43
CA LEU A 15 17.60 -0.67 14.72
C LEU A 15 16.75 0.29 15.55
N VAL A 16 16.64 0.06 16.86
CA VAL A 16 16.17 1.03 17.86
C VAL A 16 17.31 1.26 18.86
N PHE A 17 17.78 2.50 19.03
CA PHE A 17 18.72 2.86 20.09
C PHE A 17 17.96 3.31 21.34
N ALA A 18 18.27 2.71 22.49
CA ALA A 18 17.89 3.23 23.79
C ALA A 18 19.15 3.74 24.50
N VAL A 19 19.21 5.03 24.81
CA VAL A 19 20.17 5.58 25.77
C VAL A 19 19.40 5.83 27.06
N THR A 20 19.59 4.96 28.06
CA THR A 20 19.16 5.24 29.43
C THR A 20 20.03 6.35 30.00
N ALA A 21 19.44 7.53 30.20
CA ALA A 21 20.01 8.55 31.08
C ALA A 21 19.94 8.03 32.53
N CYS A 22 21.06 7.53 33.05
CA CYS A 22 21.21 7.35 34.49
C CYS A 22 21.46 8.74 35.11
N SER A 23 20.44 9.34 35.71
CA SER A 23 20.66 10.39 36.70
C SER A 23 21.23 9.75 37.97
N SER A 24 22.47 10.08 38.33
CA SER A 24 23.07 9.70 39.61
C SER A 24 22.31 10.37 40.77
N PRO A 25 21.93 9.65 41.84
CA PRO A 25 21.28 10.24 43.01
C PRO A 25 22.24 11.19 43.74
N SER A 26 21.80 12.40 44.01
CA SER A 26 22.34 13.28 45.04
C SER A 26 21.84 12.77 46.40
N ASP A 27 22.75 12.27 47.25
CA ASP A 27 22.79 12.48 48.71
C ASP A 27 23.86 11.59 49.36
N VAL A 28 25.02 12.18 49.67
CA VAL A 28 25.91 11.71 50.74
C VAL A 28 26.30 12.93 51.59
N PRO A 29 25.79 13.07 52.83
CA PRO A 29 26.26 14.12 53.73
C PRO A 29 27.62 13.77 54.36
N GLY A 30 28.62 14.60 54.09
CA GLY A 30 29.64 15.07 55.06
C GLY A 30 30.94 14.28 55.27
N ALA A 31 32.06 14.83 54.78
CA ALA A 31 33.27 15.10 55.57
C ALA A 31 34.20 16.09 54.83
N ASP A 32 34.17 17.35 55.28
CA ASP A 32 35.11 18.47 55.17
C ASP A 32 36.13 18.59 54.02
N GLY A 33 36.08 19.72 53.28
CA GLY A 33 37.25 20.25 52.57
C GLY A 33 37.01 21.20 51.40
N GLN A 34 36.69 22.47 51.70
CA GLN A 34 36.87 23.67 50.85
C GLN A 34 36.05 23.85 49.55
N SER A 35 35.30 24.95 49.57
CA SER A 35 34.56 25.56 48.47
C SER A 35 35.46 26.00 47.31
N GLY A 36 35.32 25.33 46.17
CA GLY A 36 35.58 25.88 44.84
C GLY A 36 34.27 26.40 44.24
N THR A 37 34.30 27.56 43.60
CA THR A 37 33.17 28.22 42.92
C THR A 37 32.57 27.34 41.81
N PRO A 38 31.24 27.33 41.59
CA PRO A 38 30.65 26.64 40.44
C PRO A 38 31.00 27.39 39.16
N SER A 39 31.90 26.84 38.34
CA SER A 39 32.09 27.31 36.96
C SER A 39 31.79 26.19 35.96
N SER A 40 30.87 26.52 35.04
CA SER A 40 30.51 25.90 33.77
C SER A 40 29.98 24.47 33.78
N ASN A 41 28.67 24.38 33.52
CA ASN A 41 27.98 23.21 32.98
C ASN A 41 28.78 22.57 31.84
N GLY A 42 29.00 21.26 31.88
CA GLY A 42 29.54 20.52 30.74
C GLY A 42 28.53 20.55 29.59
N LYS A 43 28.95 21.00 28.41
CA LYS A 43 28.14 20.99 27.17
C LYS A 43 28.07 19.56 26.63
N ASN A 44 26.90 19.13 26.18
CA ASN A 44 26.72 17.81 25.58
C ASN A 44 27.20 17.85 24.11
N ALA A 45 27.86 16.79 23.65
CA ALA A 45 28.18 16.62 22.23
C ALA A 45 26.94 16.09 21.50
N ALA A 46 26.50 16.78 20.45
CA ALA A 46 25.31 16.42 19.68
C ALA A 46 25.65 16.08 18.23
N VAL A 47 24.90 15.13 17.65
CA VAL A 47 25.10 14.61 16.29
C VAL A 47 23.80 14.70 15.52
N ARG A 48 23.86 15.24 14.30
CA ARG A 48 22.72 15.39 13.39
C ARG A 48 23.04 14.77 12.03
N LEU A 49 22.16 13.88 11.55
CA LEU A 49 22.27 13.25 10.24
C LEU A 49 21.31 13.93 9.26
N ILE A 50 21.82 14.40 8.13
CA ILE A 50 21.02 15.04 7.07
C ILE A 50 21.26 14.30 5.75
N PRO A 51 20.22 13.89 5.00
CA PRO A 51 20.41 13.30 3.67
C PRO A 51 21.16 14.24 2.72
N GLU A 52 22.23 13.77 2.07
CA GLU A 52 22.99 14.50 1.04
C GLU A 52 22.51 14.10 -0.36
N ALA A 53 22.12 15.09 -1.17
CA ALA A 53 21.64 14.85 -2.52
C ALA A 53 22.77 14.43 -3.49
N PRO A 54 22.47 13.70 -4.59
CA PRO A 54 23.45 13.40 -5.62
C PRO A 54 24.06 14.67 -6.20
N GLY A 55 25.39 14.79 -6.12
CA GLY A 55 26.10 16.00 -6.52
C GLY A 55 27.61 15.85 -6.44
N ALA A 56 28.32 16.98 -6.55
CA ALA A 56 29.79 17.01 -6.59
C ALA A 56 30.46 16.43 -5.32
N ARG A 57 29.72 16.35 -4.20
CA ARG A 57 30.20 15.82 -2.91
C ARG A 57 29.96 14.33 -2.76
N CYS A 58 28.77 13.86 -3.15
CA CYS A 58 28.44 12.45 -3.27
C CYS A 58 27.76 12.18 -4.62
N PRO A 59 28.44 11.53 -5.59
CA PRO A 59 27.90 11.34 -6.95
C PRO A 59 26.55 10.60 -7.04
N GLN A 60 26.20 9.80 -6.03
CA GLN A 60 24.95 9.02 -5.94
C GLN A 60 24.12 9.34 -4.68
N GLY A 61 24.37 10.52 -4.09
CA GLY A 61 23.79 10.90 -2.80
C GLY A 61 24.40 10.12 -1.63
N GLY A 62 23.97 10.47 -0.43
CA GLY A 62 24.55 9.95 0.79
C GLY A 62 23.89 10.53 2.04
N THR A 63 24.60 10.51 3.16
CA THR A 63 24.19 11.15 4.41
C THR A 63 25.30 12.07 4.90
N ALA A 64 24.98 13.34 5.12
CA ALA A 64 25.83 14.28 5.82
C ALA A 64 25.73 14.06 7.33
N LEU A 65 26.86 13.88 7.99
CA LEU A 65 26.99 13.79 9.44
C LEU A 65 27.49 15.15 9.95
N GLN A 66 26.68 15.80 10.77
CA GLN A 66 27.00 17.08 11.38
C GLN A 66 27.19 16.92 12.88
N THR A 67 28.22 17.55 13.42
CA THR A 67 28.59 17.45 14.83
C THR A 67 28.95 18.82 15.38
N GLY A 68 28.62 19.04 16.64
CA GLY A 68 28.99 20.23 17.38
C GLY A 68 28.61 20.12 18.85
N LEU A 69 28.89 21.18 19.60
CA LEU A 69 28.56 21.28 21.00
C LEU A 69 27.16 21.90 21.15
N ASP A 70 26.33 21.30 21.98
CA ASP A 70 25.04 21.86 22.38
C ASP A 70 25.32 23.06 23.30
N ASP A 71 25.56 24.21 22.68
CA ASP A 71 25.99 25.44 23.34
C ASP A 71 24.86 26.07 24.15
N ASN A 72 23.62 25.82 23.75
CA ASN A 72 22.42 26.37 24.37
C ASN A 72 21.76 25.43 25.40
N GLY A 73 22.14 24.14 25.43
CA GLY A 73 21.70 23.13 26.39
C GLY A 73 20.28 22.62 26.16
N ASP A 74 19.75 22.73 24.94
CA ASP A 74 18.39 22.31 24.57
C ASP A 74 18.30 20.84 24.12
N GLY A 75 19.44 20.15 24.02
CA GLY A 75 19.52 18.75 23.62
C GLY A 75 19.46 18.50 22.12
N ALA A 76 19.47 19.54 21.28
CA ALA A 76 19.53 19.46 19.82
C ALA A 76 20.79 20.14 19.26
N LEU A 77 21.16 19.81 18.01
CA LEU A 77 22.25 20.50 17.29
C LEU A 77 21.62 21.49 16.31
N SER A 78 21.60 22.78 16.67
CA SER A 78 21.13 23.86 15.79
C SER A 78 22.17 24.21 14.71
N ASP A 79 21.76 24.92 13.65
CA ASP A 79 22.65 25.25 12.52
C ASP A 79 23.85 26.11 12.93
N ASP A 80 23.69 26.94 13.95
CA ASP A 80 24.74 27.83 14.48
C ASP A 80 25.73 27.09 15.39
N GLU A 81 25.37 25.88 15.84
CA GLU A 81 26.18 25.00 16.69
C GLU A 81 26.95 23.95 15.88
N VAL A 82 26.75 23.90 14.56
CA VAL A 82 27.46 22.96 13.68
C VAL A 82 28.91 23.39 13.51
N GLU A 83 29.81 22.71 14.23
CA GLU A 83 31.26 22.93 14.11
C GLU A 83 31.86 22.15 12.93
N GLN A 84 31.28 21.00 12.56
CA GLN A 84 31.79 20.15 11.49
C GLN A 84 30.68 19.42 10.72
N THR A 85 30.87 19.26 9.39
CA THR A 85 30.01 18.48 8.49
C THR A 85 30.86 17.50 7.68
N SER A 86 30.53 16.21 7.68
CA SER A 86 31.14 15.16 6.84
C SER A 86 30.08 14.44 6.02
N TYR A 87 30.48 13.65 5.01
CA TYR A 87 29.55 12.99 4.08
C TYR A 87 29.85 11.49 3.96
N VAL A 88 28.81 10.67 4.05
CA VAL A 88 28.83 9.23 3.81
C VAL A 88 28.14 8.98 2.48
N CYS A 89 28.91 8.70 1.42
CA CYS A 89 28.36 8.54 0.08
C CYS A 89 27.92 7.09 -0.22
N ASN A 90 26.85 6.95 -0.98
CA ASN A 90 26.39 5.64 -1.46
C ASN A 90 27.34 5.08 -2.54
N GLY A 91 27.66 3.79 -2.47
CA GLY A 91 28.53 3.11 -3.43
C GLY A 91 27.87 2.86 -4.80
N SER A 92 28.63 2.98 -5.89
CA SER A 92 28.20 2.61 -7.24
C SER A 92 28.34 1.09 -7.42
N GLY A 93 27.22 0.38 -7.58
CA GLY A 93 27.21 -1.08 -7.57
C GLY A 93 27.91 -1.74 -8.77
N THR A 94 28.80 -2.69 -8.48
CA THR A 94 29.09 -3.89 -9.31
C THR A 94 29.65 -5.10 -8.53
N GLN A 95 29.76 -5.09 -7.19
CA GLN A 95 30.26 -6.24 -6.43
C GLN A 95 29.35 -6.59 -5.25
N SER A 96 28.83 -7.82 -5.27
CA SER A 96 28.12 -8.43 -4.14
C SER A 96 29.08 -8.60 -2.97
N GLY A 97 28.81 -7.94 -1.84
CA GLY A 97 29.51 -8.16 -0.57
C GLY A 97 30.27 -6.96 -0.01
N SER A 98 30.45 -5.87 -0.76
CA SER A 98 31.24 -4.75 -0.26
C SER A 98 30.44 -3.81 0.65
N MET A 99 30.59 -3.98 1.96
CA MET A 99 30.12 -3.04 2.97
C MET A 99 31.08 -1.85 3.07
N SER A 100 30.55 -0.64 3.27
CA SER A 100 31.38 0.48 3.73
C SER A 100 31.60 0.33 5.23
N LEU A 101 32.84 0.06 5.63
CA LEU A 101 33.21 -0.13 7.03
C LEU A 101 33.84 1.13 7.60
N VAL A 102 33.55 1.40 8.87
CA VAL A 102 34.17 2.48 9.64
C VAL A 102 34.88 1.84 10.83
N LYS A 103 36.21 2.01 10.89
CA LYS A 103 37.07 1.53 11.97
C LYS A 103 37.56 2.74 12.77
N LEU A 104 37.48 2.67 14.09
CA LEU A 104 38.02 3.71 14.99
C LEU A 104 39.31 3.18 15.62
N MET A 105 40.41 3.91 15.48
CA MET A 105 41.70 3.60 16.12
C MET A 105 42.10 4.74 17.05
N PRO A 106 42.62 4.48 18.26
CA PRO A 106 43.17 5.53 19.10
C PRO A 106 44.34 6.25 18.39
N GLU A 107 44.30 7.58 18.34
CA GLU A 107 45.43 8.42 17.90
C GLU A 107 46.22 8.84 19.15
N ALA A 108 47.51 8.52 19.17
CA ALA A 108 48.37 8.90 20.28
C ALA A 108 48.60 10.41 20.35
N ALA A 109 48.87 10.93 21.55
CA ALA A 109 49.25 12.33 21.71
C ALA A 109 50.53 12.63 20.91
N GLY A 110 50.44 13.61 20.01
CA GLY A 110 51.50 13.90 19.06
C GLY A 110 51.18 15.08 18.15
N ALA A 111 51.97 15.25 17.09
CA ALA A 111 51.87 16.41 16.19
C ALA A 111 50.52 16.54 15.45
N ARG A 112 49.69 15.49 15.44
CA ARG A 112 48.37 15.46 14.79
C ARG A 112 47.23 15.77 15.76
N CYS A 113 47.31 15.26 16.99
CA CYS A 113 46.40 15.57 18.09
C CYS A 113 47.20 15.77 19.39
N ALA A 114 47.22 17.00 19.92
CA ALA A 114 48.07 17.36 21.07
C ALA A 114 47.77 16.55 22.34
N SER A 115 46.51 16.18 22.57
CA SER A 115 46.04 15.39 23.72
C SER A 115 45.66 13.96 23.36
N GLY A 116 46.12 13.47 22.20
CA GLY A 116 45.62 12.24 21.59
C GLY A 116 44.19 12.40 21.06
N GLY A 117 43.64 11.34 20.49
CA GLY A 117 42.34 11.38 19.84
C GLY A 117 41.92 10.03 19.31
N THR A 118 41.06 10.02 18.31
CA THR A 118 40.56 8.84 17.61
C THR A 118 40.70 9.06 16.10
N ALA A 119 41.48 8.22 15.43
CA ALA A 119 41.51 8.10 13.99
C ALA A 119 40.29 7.29 13.49
N VAL A 120 39.40 7.94 12.76
CA VAL A 120 38.29 7.35 12.01
C VAL A 120 38.80 6.93 10.64
N LEU A 121 38.84 5.63 10.37
CA LEU A 121 39.24 5.05 9.08
C LEU A 121 37.99 4.56 8.35
N SER A 122 37.83 4.92 7.08
CA SER A 122 36.70 4.49 6.26
C SER A 122 37.17 3.93 4.91
N GLY A 123 36.45 2.93 4.44
CA GLY A 123 36.93 2.05 3.39
C GLY A 123 35.89 1.02 3.01
N VAL A 124 36.03 0.50 1.79
CA VAL A 124 35.12 -0.49 1.23
C VAL A 124 35.71 -1.87 1.54
N ASP A 125 34.94 -2.72 2.22
CA ASP A 125 35.27 -4.12 2.46
C ASP A 125 35.38 -4.84 1.10
N THR A 126 36.60 -4.89 0.58
CA THR A 126 36.85 -5.28 -0.81
C THR A 126 37.00 -6.79 -0.90
N ASN A 127 37.38 -7.44 0.20
CA ASN A 127 37.52 -8.89 0.30
C ASN A 127 36.29 -9.59 0.94
N ALA A 128 35.31 -8.82 1.43
CA ALA A 128 34.06 -9.27 2.05
C ALA A 128 34.28 -10.18 3.28
N ASP A 129 35.36 -9.96 4.04
CA ASP A 129 35.66 -10.73 5.25
C ASP A 129 35.01 -10.15 6.53
N GLY A 130 34.31 -9.01 6.40
CA GLY A 130 33.59 -8.35 7.48
C GLY A 130 34.49 -7.57 8.44
N VAL A 131 35.78 -7.40 8.12
CA VAL A 131 36.75 -6.63 8.89
C VAL A 131 37.44 -5.66 7.94
N GLN A 132 37.56 -4.39 8.33
CA GLN A 132 38.35 -3.45 7.53
C GLN A 132 39.85 -3.70 7.71
N GLY A 133 40.47 -4.30 6.70
CA GLY A 133 41.92 -4.44 6.60
C GLY A 133 42.62 -3.11 6.30
N ASP A 134 43.90 -2.97 6.68
CA ASP A 134 44.66 -1.73 6.48
C ASP A 134 44.83 -1.35 4.99
N SER A 135 44.71 -2.33 4.08
CA SER A 135 44.71 -2.13 2.62
C SER A 135 43.38 -1.64 2.03
N GLU A 136 42.32 -1.66 2.82
CA GLU A 136 40.96 -1.32 2.39
C GLU A 136 40.54 0.07 2.87
N VAL A 137 41.34 0.70 3.72
CA VAL A 137 41.15 2.07 4.18
C VAL A 137 41.41 3.03 3.02
N THR A 138 40.36 3.76 2.62
CA THR A 138 40.46 4.78 1.56
C THR A 138 40.55 6.20 2.12
N HIS A 139 40.08 6.43 3.35
CA HIS A 139 40.14 7.72 4.03
C HIS A 139 40.44 7.54 5.53
N THR A 140 41.19 8.48 6.10
CA THR A 140 41.51 8.54 7.54
C THR A 140 41.29 9.97 8.04
N GLN A 141 40.49 10.12 9.09
CA GLN A 141 40.18 11.38 9.74
C GLN A 141 40.56 11.31 11.23
N TYR A 142 41.12 12.37 11.80
CA TYR A 142 41.51 12.40 13.21
C TYR A 142 40.52 13.26 14.02
N LEU A 143 39.97 12.69 15.08
CA LEU A 143 39.13 13.34 16.07
C LEU A 143 39.98 13.58 17.32
N CYS A 144 40.47 14.80 17.54
CA CYS A 144 41.33 15.10 18.67
C CYS A 144 40.54 15.31 19.95
N ASN A 145 41.03 14.81 21.07
CA ASN A 145 40.41 15.04 22.38
C ASN A 145 40.61 16.49 22.82
N GLY A 146 39.62 17.07 23.50
CA GLY A 146 39.75 18.35 24.21
C GLY A 146 40.63 18.21 25.46
N GLU A 147 41.33 19.29 25.83
CA GLU A 147 42.25 19.27 26.98
C GLU A 147 41.49 19.08 28.31
N GLY A 148 41.62 17.89 28.90
CA GLY A 148 41.10 17.56 30.23
C GLY A 148 41.32 16.09 30.60
N GLU A 149 41.84 15.84 31.80
CA GLU A 149 42.27 14.52 32.27
C GLU A 149 41.12 13.57 32.65
N LYS A 150 40.51 12.87 31.67
CA LYS A 150 39.93 11.52 31.88
C LYS A 150 40.04 10.70 30.60
N LYS A 151 40.87 9.65 30.64
CA LYS A 151 41.05 8.68 29.55
C LYS A 151 39.74 7.89 29.36
N GLY A 152 39.12 8.00 28.20
CA GLY A 152 37.97 7.17 27.81
C GLY A 152 38.44 5.85 27.22
N ASN A 153 38.08 4.73 27.83
CA ASN A 153 38.21 3.41 27.21
C ASN A 153 37.17 3.29 26.07
N ALA A 154 37.54 2.69 24.95
CA ALA A 154 36.66 2.58 23.77
C ALA A 154 35.51 1.59 24.03
N TYR A 155 34.29 1.91 23.59
CA TYR A 155 33.16 0.98 23.56
C TYR A 155 33.12 0.32 22.18
N LEU A 156 33.35 -1.00 22.11
CA LEU A 156 33.40 -1.78 20.87
C LEU A 156 32.08 -2.53 20.66
N MET A 157 31.68 -2.66 19.39
CA MET A 157 30.57 -3.51 18.97
C MET A 157 31.03 -4.57 17.98
N LYS A 158 30.60 -5.82 18.18
CA LYS A 158 30.92 -6.97 17.35
C LYS A 158 29.66 -7.75 17.02
N MET A 159 29.48 -8.08 15.74
CA MET A 159 28.42 -9.00 15.31
C MET A 159 29.02 -10.40 15.18
N ALA A 160 28.37 -11.39 15.79
CA ALA A 160 28.73 -12.80 15.70
C ALA A 160 27.52 -13.59 15.19
N SER A 161 27.73 -14.58 14.31
CA SER A 161 26.66 -15.47 13.90
C SER A 161 26.18 -16.31 15.08
N GLU A 162 24.88 -16.28 15.38
CA GLU A 162 24.25 -17.12 16.40
C GLU A 162 23.70 -18.38 15.73
N ALA A 163 24.20 -19.55 16.14
CA ALA A 163 23.68 -20.83 15.67
C ALA A 163 22.28 -21.09 16.25
N ALA A 164 21.55 -22.06 15.69
CA ALA A 164 20.26 -22.45 16.26
C ALA A 164 20.41 -22.83 17.74
N SER A 165 19.83 -22.01 18.61
CA SER A 165 19.96 -22.09 20.06
C SER A 165 18.61 -21.77 20.72
N PRO A 166 18.45 -21.96 22.03
CA PRO A 166 17.24 -21.52 22.75
C PRO A 166 16.97 -20.01 22.62
N ASN A 167 18.00 -19.19 22.32
CA ASN A 167 17.86 -17.74 22.14
C ASN A 167 17.41 -17.36 20.72
N CYS A 168 17.82 -18.13 19.71
CA CYS A 168 17.30 -18.04 18.34
C CYS A 168 17.07 -19.46 17.77
N PRO A 169 15.84 -20.00 17.80
CA PRO A 169 15.55 -21.39 17.42
C PRO A 169 15.92 -21.80 15.99
N GLN A 170 16.09 -20.83 15.08
CA GLN A 170 16.47 -21.04 13.67
C GLN A 170 17.82 -20.39 13.31
N GLY A 171 18.58 -19.94 14.31
CA GLY A 171 19.80 -19.16 14.11
C GLY A 171 19.53 -17.69 13.82
N GLY A 172 20.57 -16.87 13.96
CA GLY A 172 20.49 -15.42 13.91
C GLY A 172 21.85 -14.75 13.94
N THR A 173 21.89 -13.48 14.35
CA THR A 173 23.10 -12.71 14.61
C THR A 173 23.06 -12.19 16.04
N ALA A 174 24.09 -12.45 16.83
CA ALA A 174 24.30 -11.85 18.14
C ALA A 174 25.13 -10.57 17.98
N VAL A 175 24.60 -9.45 18.47
CA VAL A 175 25.31 -8.17 18.58
C VAL A 175 25.87 -8.09 19.99
N LEU A 176 27.20 -7.99 20.09
CA LEU A 176 27.96 -7.94 21.34
C LEU A 176 28.52 -6.52 21.50
N GLY A 177 28.32 -5.90 22.66
CA GLY A 177 28.82 -4.57 23.01
C GLY A 177 29.57 -4.61 24.34
N GLY A 178 30.66 -3.86 24.44
CA GLY A 178 31.48 -3.82 25.64
C GLY A 178 32.59 -2.78 25.61
N ILE A 179 33.13 -2.44 26.78
CA ILE A 179 34.27 -1.52 26.89
C ILE A 179 35.55 -2.34 26.69
N ASP A 180 36.39 -1.96 25.73
CA ASP A 180 37.73 -2.51 25.50
C ASP A 180 38.60 -2.17 26.70
N MET A 181 38.66 -3.10 27.66
CA MET A 181 39.25 -2.85 28.97
C MET A 181 40.76 -2.91 28.90
N ASN A 182 41.31 -3.65 27.94
CA ASN A 182 42.74 -3.86 27.78
C ASN A 182 43.35 -2.99 26.66
N VAL A 183 42.53 -2.23 25.94
CA VAL A 183 42.91 -1.26 24.90
C VAL A 183 43.63 -1.94 23.73
N ASN A 184 43.24 -3.17 23.40
CA ASN A 184 43.87 -3.95 22.33
C ASN A 184 43.12 -3.89 20.98
N GLY A 185 41.97 -3.20 20.95
CA GLY A 185 41.18 -2.99 19.74
C GLY A 185 40.33 -4.19 19.31
N GLN A 186 40.13 -5.18 20.19
CA GLN A 186 39.23 -6.31 19.96
C GLN A 186 38.21 -6.43 21.10
N LEU A 187 36.95 -6.71 20.76
CA LEU A 187 35.95 -7.04 21.78
C LEU A 187 36.06 -8.53 22.12
N GLU A 188 36.70 -8.82 23.24
CA GLU A 188 36.90 -10.17 23.75
C GLU A 188 35.68 -10.62 24.58
N SER A 189 35.49 -11.94 24.72
CA SER A 189 34.31 -12.50 25.39
C SER A 189 34.15 -12.07 26.86
N ASN A 190 35.25 -11.71 27.52
CA ASN A 190 35.31 -11.20 28.89
C ASN A 190 35.00 -9.71 29.01
N GLU A 191 34.92 -8.99 27.89
CA GLU A 191 34.70 -7.53 27.84
C GLU A 191 33.28 -7.19 27.41
N VAL A 192 32.53 -8.19 26.92
CA VAL A 192 31.11 -8.05 26.53
C VAL A 192 30.25 -7.77 27.76
N THR A 193 29.67 -6.58 27.80
CA THR A 193 28.72 -6.15 28.84
C THR A 193 27.27 -6.12 28.33
N THR A 194 27.06 -6.27 27.02
CA THR A 194 25.75 -6.26 26.37
C THR A 194 25.70 -7.28 25.24
N THR A 195 24.66 -8.11 25.21
CA THR A 195 24.41 -9.09 24.13
C THR A 195 22.96 -8.98 23.68
N GLN A 196 22.73 -8.77 22.38
CA GLN A 196 21.40 -8.70 21.78
C GLN A 196 21.29 -9.67 20.60
N TYR A 197 20.16 -10.37 20.45
CA TYR A 197 19.97 -11.36 19.40
C TYR A 197 19.02 -10.86 18.30
N VAL A 198 19.40 -11.07 17.05
CA VAL A 198 18.61 -10.82 15.84
C VAL A 198 18.29 -12.18 15.21
N CYS A 199 17.09 -12.71 15.44
CA CYS A 199 16.71 -14.05 14.97
C CYS A 199 16.11 -14.03 13.56
N THR A 200 16.34 -15.09 12.79
CA THR A 200 15.72 -15.26 11.46
C THR A 200 14.28 -15.78 11.59
N GLY A 201 13.31 -15.07 10.99
CA GLY A 201 11.89 -15.46 10.97
C GLY A 201 11.53 -16.43 9.84
N SER A 202 10.54 -17.31 10.06
CA SER A 202 10.05 -18.25 9.06
C SER A 202 9.30 -17.54 7.93
N THR A 203 9.65 -17.83 6.68
CA THR A 203 8.87 -17.46 5.51
C THR A 203 7.51 -18.19 5.51
N GLY A 204 6.43 -17.48 5.79
CA GLY A 204 5.06 -17.95 5.55
C GLY A 204 4.03 -17.33 6.47
N ALA A 205 3.06 -16.64 5.86
CA ALA A 205 1.83 -16.06 6.42
C ALA A 205 1.96 -14.72 7.19
N GLY A 206 1.13 -13.77 6.76
CA GLY A 206 0.46 -12.75 7.58
C GLY A 206 1.31 -11.86 8.49
N GLY A 207 1.51 -10.62 8.05
CA GLY A 207 1.57 -9.45 8.95
C GLY A 207 2.95 -8.78 9.07
N THR A 208 3.03 -7.61 8.45
CA THR A 208 4.13 -6.64 8.57
C THR A 208 3.71 -5.44 9.42
N GLU A 209 2.56 -5.53 10.09
CA GLU A 209 2.06 -4.45 10.95
C GLU A 209 2.79 -4.50 12.29
N ALA A 210 3.50 -3.42 12.61
CA ALA A 210 4.05 -3.23 13.94
C ALA A 210 2.91 -2.80 14.87
N LEU A 211 2.53 -3.66 15.80
CA LEU A 211 1.46 -3.41 16.76
C LEU A 211 2.05 -3.00 18.11
N VAL A 212 1.34 -2.12 18.81
CA VAL A 212 1.63 -1.72 20.19
C VAL A 212 0.46 -2.15 21.07
N LYS A 213 0.76 -2.86 22.16
CA LYS A 213 -0.22 -3.29 23.15
C LYS A 213 0.16 -2.76 24.52
N LEU A 214 -0.83 -2.23 25.24
CA LEU A 214 -0.69 -1.81 26.62
C LEU A 214 -1.25 -2.89 27.55
N ASP A 215 -0.38 -3.46 28.38
CA ASP A 215 -0.79 -4.35 29.47
C ASP A 215 -0.62 -3.62 30.81
N ALA A 216 -1.40 -4.01 31.83
CA ALA A 216 -1.16 -3.54 33.20
C ALA A 216 0.13 -4.17 33.75
N ALA A 217 1.01 -3.35 34.36
CA ALA A 217 2.18 -3.82 35.08
C ALA A 217 1.86 -3.83 36.59
N PRO A 218 1.74 -5.00 37.25
CA PRO A 218 1.51 -5.08 38.69
C PRO A 218 2.67 -4.48 39.49
N ALA A 219 2.39 -4.05 40.72
CA ALA A 219 3.44 -3.63 41.65
C ALA A 219 4.42 -4.78 41.92
N GLY A 220 5.72 -4.54 41.71
CA GLY A 220 6.74 -5.56 41.80
C GLY A 220 8.08 -5.14 41.21
N ALA A 221 8.92 -6.11 40.86
CA ALA A 221 10.33 -5.91 40.47
C ALA A 221 10.54 -4.95 39.29
N ASN A 222 9.56 -4.82 38.39
CA ASN A 222 9.64 -3.94 37.22
C ASN A 222 9.08 -2.53 37.48
N CYS A 223 8.08 -2.39 38.36
CA CYS A 223 7.52 -1.12 38.81
C CYS A 223 7.11 -1.19 40.28
N GLY A 224 7.77 -0.44 41.15
CA GLY A 224 7.57 -0.52 42.61
C GLY A 224 6.13 -0.23 43.09
N GLN A 225 5.36 0.58 42.35
CA GLN A 225 3.97 0.94 42.65
C GLN A 225 2.99 0.56 41.52
N GLY A 226 3.39 -0.38 40.66
CA GLY A 226 2.64 -0.71 39.44
C GLY A 226 2.78 0.34 38.34
N GLY A 227 2.14 0.10 37.20
CA GLY A 227 2.22 0.97 36.02
C GLY A 227 1.65 0.31 34.76
N ARG A 228 2.18 0.67 33.59
CA ARG A 228 1.82 0.11 32.28
C ARG A 228 3.02 -0.54 31.60
N ALA A 229 2.84 -1.73 31.06
CA ALA A 229 3.80 -2.37 30.17
C ALA A 229 3.41 -2.03 28.73
N VAL A 230 4.28 -1.27 28.06
CA VAL A 230 4.18 -0.97 26.63
C VAL A 230 4.91 -2.07 25.88
N LYS A 231 4.16 -2.90 25.17
CA LYS A 231 4.69 -4.00 24.37
C LYS A 231 4.60 -3.64 22.90
N SER A 232 5.65 -3.93 22.15
CA SER A 232 5.65 -3.76 20.70
C SER A 232 6.24 -4.97 19.99
N GLY A 233 5.74 -5.22 18.79
CA GLY A 233 6.18 -6.31 17.93
C GLY A 233 5.44 -6.35 16.61
N PHE A 234 5.85 -7.25 15.73
CA PHE A 234 5.17 -7.45 14.45
C PHE A 234 4.07 -8.49 14.63
N ASP A 235 2.89 -8.20 14.08
CA ASP A 235 1.81 -9.17 13.94
C ASP A 235 2.26 -10.30 13.01
N ALA A 236 2.97 -11.29 13.53
CA ALA A 236 3.62 -12.31 12.71
C ALA A 236 2.64 -13.35 12.13
N ASN A 237 1.36 -13.29 12.53
CA ASN A 237 0.35 -14.23 12.09
C ASN A 237 -0.77 -13.54 11.26
N GLY A 238 -0.83 -12.21 11.25
CA GLY A 238 -1.76 -11.39 10.47
C GLY A 238 -3.18 -11.35 11.03
N ASP A 239 -3.35 -11.58 12.33
CA ASP A 239 -4.66 -11.60 13.02
C ASP A 239 -5.10 -10.23 13.55
N GLY A 240 -4.26 -9.20 13.43
CA GLY A 240 -4.52 -7.84 13.86
C GLY A 240 -4.38 -7.63 15.38
N MET A 241 -3.80 -8.58 16.13
CA MET A 241 -3.51 -8.46 17.56
C MET A 241 -2.03 -8.75 17.86
N LEU A 242 -1.45 -8.03 18.83
CA LEU A 242 -0.10 -8.37 19.33
C LEU A 242 -0.20 -9.51 20.36
N GLY A 243 -0.02 -10.73 19.89
CA GLY A 243 0.08 -11.94 20.69
C GLY A 243 1.35 -11.97 21.55
N THR A 244 1.36 -12.77 22.62
CA THR A 244 2.50 -12.83 23.56
C THR A 244 3.80 -13.31 22.93
N ASN A 245 3.70 -14.08 21.85
CA ASN A 245 4.84 -14.64 21.12
C ASN A 245 5.39 -13.69 20.03
N GLU A 246 4.67 -12.60 19.77
CA GLU A 246 5.01 -11.59 18.76
C GLU A 246 5.69 -10.38 19.37
N VAL A 247 5.68 -10.25 20.70
CA VAL A 247 6.29 -9.15 21.44
C VAL A 247 7.81 -9.23 21.31
N THR A 248 8.39 -8.28 20.58
CA THR A 248 9.83 -8.13 20.42
C THR A 248 10.45 -7.15 21.40
N ASN A 249 9.64 -6.26 21.99
CA ASN A 249 10.10 -5.29 22.98
C ASN A 249 9.03 -5.05 24.05
N THR A 250 9.46 -4.85 25.30
CA THR A 250 8.60 -4.49 26.43
C THR A 250 9.29 -3.38 27.21
N THR A 251 8.64 -2.22 27.29
CA THR A 251 9.07 -1.08 28.10
C THR A 251 8.06 -0.85 29.21
N PHE A 252 8.53 -0.53 30.42
CA PHE A 252 7.66 -0.27 31.56
C PHE A 252 7.56 1.24 31.81
N VAL A 253 6.32 1.69 31.97
CA VAL A 253 5.97 3.05 32.38
C VAL A 253 5.45 2.94 33.81
N CYS A 254 6.29 3.28 34.78
CA CYS A 254 6.00 3.08 36.20
C CYS A 254 5.34 4.31 36.82
N ASN A 255 4.41 4.08 37.73
CA ASN A 255 3.79 5.13 38.52
C ASN A 255 4.84 5.81 39.44
N GLY A 256 4.72 7.13 39.61
CA GLY A 256 5.57 7.90 40.51
C GLY A 256 5.22 7.67 41.98
N LEU A 257 6.18 7.92 42.89
CA LEU A 257 5.90 8.00 44.33
C LEU A 257 5.17 9.31 44.62
N THR A 258 3.88 9.25 44.92
CA THR A 258 3.07 10.43 45.23
C THR A 258 2.82 10.53 46.74
N GLU A 259 3.41 11.54 47.36
CA GLU A 259 3.09 12.03 48.72
C GLU A 259 1.75 12.80 48.73
N THR A 260 0.72 12.32 48.02
CA THR A 260 -0.57 13.01 47.89
C THR A 260 -1.75 12.07 48.14
N THR A 261 -2.81 12.59 48.76
CA THR A 261 -4.03 11.85 49.13
C THR A 261 -4.98 11.59 47.95
N ASP A 262 -4.59 11.93 46.73
CA ASP A 262 -5.36 11.70 45.50
C ASP A 262 -4.79 10.47 44.76
N PRO A 263 -5.55 9.36 44.65
CA PRO A 263 -5.06 8.10 44.10
C PRO A 263 -4.74 8.14 42.58
N ASN A 264 -5.20 9.16 41.86
CA ASN A 264 -4.98 9.28 40.41
C ASN A 264 -3.88 10.30 40.06
N ARG A 265 -3.50 11.16 41.02
CA ARG A 265 -2.49 12.19 40.79
C ARG A 265 -1.10 11.55 40.73
N GLY A 266 -0.45 11.61 39.58
CA GLY A 266 0.83 10.94 39.33
C GLY A 266 0.71 9.53 38.73
N GLU A 267 -0.48 9.13 38.25
CA GLU A 267 -0.64 7.95 37.41
C GLU A 267 0.12 8.16 36.09
N ALA A 268 0.93 7.17 35.70
CA ALA A 268 1.70 7.25 34.47
C ALA A 268 0.84 6.75 33.29
N LEU A 269 0.47 7.67 32.40
CA LEU A 269 -0.40 7.42 31.25
C LEU A 269 0.41 7.29 29.96
N VAL A 270 -0.17 6.55 29.00
CA VAL A 270 0.39 6.35 27.67
C VAL A 270 -0.67 6.70 26.63
N ARG A 271 -0.30 7.55 25.67
CA ARG A 271 -1.15 7.95 24.54
C ARG A 271 -0.47 7.62 23.23
N LEU A 272 -1.21 7.04 22.29
CA LEU A 272 -0.75 6.72 20.95
C LEU A 272 -1.29 7.75 19.97
N ASP A 273 -0.40 8.48 19.32
CA ASP A 273 -0.73 9.42 18.25
C ASP A 273 -0.15 8.90 16.92
N THR A 274 -0.82 9.17 15.80
CA THR A 274 -0.24 8.89 14.48
C THR A 274 0.94 9.83 14.22
N GLU A 275 2.09 9.28 13.81
CA GLU A 275 3.26 10.06 13.37
C GLU A 275 3.29 10.13 11.83
N PRO A 276 3.18 11.32 11.23
CA PRO A 276 3.33 11.49 9.78
C PRO A 276 4.73 11.12 9.28
N ALA A 277 4.85 10.82 7.98
CA ALA A 277 6.15 10.65 7.36
C ALA A 277 6.94 11.97 7.39
N GLY A 278 8.17 11.94 7.90
CA GLY A 278 8.96 13.15 8.13
C GLY A 278 10.30 12.88 8.81
N ALA A 279 10.82 13.90 9.49
CA ALA A 279 12.14 13.86 10.13
C ALA A 279 12.25 12.81 11.24
N ASN A 280 11.17 12.55 11.98
CA ASN A 280 11.15 11.57 13.07
C ASN A 280 11.00 10.14 12.56
N CYS A 281 10.11 9.93 11.59
CA CYS A 281 9.90 8.65 10.92
C CYS A 281 9.81 8.83 9.41
N ALA A 282 10.80 8.34 8.67
CA ALA A 282 10.88 8.49 7.22
C ALA A 282 9.65 7.94 6.45
N TYR A 283 8.94 6.96 7.02
CA TYR A 283 7.77 6.31 6.42
C TYR A 283 6.49 6.49 7.24
N GLY A 284 6.48 7.42 8.20
CA GLY A 284 5.41 7.55 9.18
C GLY A 284 5.47 6.45 10.25
N GLY A 285 4.53 6.47 11.18
CA GLY A 285 4.48 5.50 12.28
C GLY A 285 3.50 5.89 13.38
N THR A 286 3.80 5.46 14.60
CA THR A 286 3.04 5.81 15.81
C THR A 286 3.96 6.50 16.80
N ALA A 287 3.58 7.69 17.26
CA ALA A 287 4.20 8.36 18.39
C ALA A 287 3.59 7.82 19.70
N VAL A 288 4.42 7.17 20.51
CA VAL A 288 4.09 6.72 21.86
C VAL A 288 4.49 7.83 22.83
N LYS A 289 3.49 8.52 23.36
CA LYS A 289 3.67 9.59 24.35
C LYS A 289 3.42 9.04 25.74
N THR A 290 4.31 9.35 26.67
CA THR A 290 4.20 8.96 28.08
C THR A 290 4.34 10.18 28.98
N GLY A 291 3.66 10.15 30.12
CA GLY A 291 3.67 11.25 31.09
C GLY A 291 2.84 10.94 32.33
N PHE A 292 2.85 11.87 33.28
CA PHE A 292 2.09 11.74 34.53
C PHE A 292 0.81 12.58 34.46
N ASP A 293 -0.31 11.96 34.79
CA ASP A 293 -1.60 12.63 34.98
C ASP A 293 -1.48 13.57 36.20
N SER A 294 -1.13 14.81 35.91
CA SER A 294 -0.75 15.80 36.93
C SER A 294 -1.98 16.52 37.47
N ASN A 295 -3.06 16.53 36.68
CA ASN A 295 -4.33 17.13 37.01
C ASN A 295 -5.39 16.10 37.46
N ALA A 296 -5.07 14.80 37.43
CA ALA A 296 -5.89 13.66 37.84
C ALA A 296 -7.20 13.52 37.03
N ASP A 297 -7.19 13.90 35.74
CA ASP A 297 -8.36 13.86 34.87
C ASP A 297 -8.54 12.55 34.07
N GLY A 298 -7.58 11.62 34.21
CA GLY A 298 -7.58 10.31 33.57
C GLY A 298 -7.15 10.33 32.09
N THR A 299 -6.62 11.45 31.59
CA THR A 299 -6.14 11.60 30.22
C THR A 299 -4.72 12.17 30.17
N LEU A 300 -3.91 11.74 29.20
CA LEU A 300 -2.59 12.34 28.98
C LEU A 300 -2.73 13.51 28.03
N SER A 301 -2.80 14.74 28.55
CA SER A 301 -2.80 15.96 27.74
C SER A 301 -1.39 16.29 27.21
N ASP A 302 -1.29 17.12 26.16
CA ASP A 302 0.02 17.51 25.60
C ASP A 302 0.93 18.20 26.62
N SER A 303 0.36 18.91 27.60
CA SER A 303 1.12 19.56 28.68
C SER A 303 1.70 18.59 29.70
N GLU A 304 1.25 17.34 29.71
CA GLU A 304 1.67 16.32 30.68
C GLU A 304 2.64 15.30 30.09
N VAL A 305 2.89 15.37 28.78
CA VAL A 305 3.83 14.50 28.07
C VAL A 305 5.25 14.81 28.51
N THR A 306 5.92 13.83 29.13
CA THR A 306 7.33 13.93 29.55
C THR A 306 8.26 13.22 28.59
N THR A 307 7.78 12.26 27.80
CA THR A 307 8.59 11.56 26.79
C THR A 307 7.75 11.23 25.57
N THR A 308 8.34 11.40 24.38
CA THR A 308 7.77 10.93 23.12
C THR A 308 8.75 9.94 22.49
N GLN A 309 8.29 8.73 22.20
CA GLN A 309 9.03 7.72 21.44
C GLN A 309 8.32 7.47 20.12
N PHE A 310 9.08 7.19 19.06
CA PHE A 310 8.51 6.92 17.75
C PHE A 310 8.68 5.46 17.38
N VAL A 311 7.56 4.79 17.09
CA VAL A 311 7.52 3.48 16.46
C VAL A 311 7.36 3.72 14.97
N CYS A 312 8.48 3.84 14.26
CA CYS A 312 8.47 4.11 12.84
C CYS A 312 8.07 2.86 12.04
N SER A 313 7.19 3.05 11.07
CA SER A 313 6.94 2.05 10.04
C SER A 313 8.24 1.79 9.27
N ALA A 314 8.57 0.51 9.08
CA ALA A 314 9.66 0.14 8.20
C ALA A 314 9.24 0.34 6.74
N ALA A 315 10.19 0.73 5.88
CA ALA A 315 9.97 0.70 4.45
C ALA A 315 9.55 -0.72 4.03
N ASN A 316 8.49 -0.84 3.25
CA ASN A 316 8.48 -1.91 2.26
C ASN A 316 9.73 -1.66 1.39
N PHE A 317 10.70 -2.58 1.45
CA PHE A 317 11.98 -2.47 0.71
C PHE A 317 11.82 -2.47 -0.82
N PHE A 318 10.59 -2.43 -1.31
CA PHE A 318 10.24 -1.99 -2.64
C PHE A 318 9.20 -0.88 -2.51
N PRO A 319 9.52 0.39 -2.80
CA PRO A 319 8.50 1.34 -3.21
C PRO A 319 7.96 0.85 -4.55
N THR A 320 7.12 -0.18 -4.53
CA THR A 320 6.35 -0.56 -5.69
C THR A 320 5.42 0.61 -5.98
N LYS A 321 5.37 1.04 -7.25
CA LYS A 321 4.44 2.09 -7.70
C LYS A 321 3.00 1.59 -7.75
N TRP A 322 2.71 0.49 -7.08
CA TRP A 322 1.41 -0.11 -7.00
C TRP A 322 1.32 -0.96 -5.73
N ALA A 323 0.11 -1.14 -5.24
CA ALA A 323 -0.21 -2.07 -4.18
C ALA A 323 -1.65 -2.56 -4.39
N SER A 324 -1.95 -3.79 -3.98
CA SER A 324 -3.31 -4.31 -3.98
C SER A 324 -3.66 -4.92 -2.64
N ASN A 325 -4.95 -4.98 -2.32
CA ASN A 325 -5.40 -5.79 -1.19
C ASN A 325 -4.97 -7.27 -1.39
N PRO A 326 -4.82 -8.04 -0.30
CA PRO A 326 -4.57 -9.46 -0.40
C PRO A 326 -5.64 -10.18 -1.21
N ARG A 327 -5.31 -11.36 -1.74
CA ARG A 327 -6.33 -12.21 -2.35
C ARG A 327 -7.18 -12.84 -1.25
N GLY A 328 -8.49 -12.81 -1.42
CA GLY A 328 -9.41 -13.41 -0.47
C GLY A 328 -10.86 -13.29 -0.91
N SER A 329 -11.70 -14.11 -0.29
CA SER A 329 -13.14 -13.89 -0.32
C SER A 329 -13.48 -12.89 0.78
N TYR A 330 -14.09 -11.79 0.39
CA TYR A 330 -14.39 -10.69 1.28
C TYR A 330 -15.90 -10.40 1.22
N GLY A 331 -16.73 -11.31 1.70
CA GLY A 331 -18.17 -11.06 1.80
C GLY A 331 -18.45 -10.01 2.86
N SER A 332 -19.14 -8.93 2.51
CA SER A 332 -19.51 -7.89 3.51
C SER A 332 -20.64 -8.34 4.45
N GLY A 333 -21.36 -9.40 4.11
CA GLY A 333 -22.69 -9.65 4.66
C GLY A 333 -23.70 -8.59 4.18
N GLU A 334 -24.85 -8.53 4.87
CA GLU A 334 -25.93 -7.60 4.58
C GLU A 334 -25.63 -6.21 5.14
N ILE A 335 -25.61 -5.21 4.25
CA ILE A 335 -25.38 -3.80 4.56
C ILE A 335 -26.72 -3.07 4.57
N THR A 336 -26.91 -2.21 5.57
CA THR A 336 -28.12 -1.41 5.76
C THR A 336 -27.80 0.09 5.68
N ASN A 337 -28.67 0.97 6.20
CA ASN A 337 -28.55 2.44 6.16
C ASN A 337 -27.40 2.99 7.04
N LEU A 338 -26.24 2.34 7.03
CA LEU A 338 -25.03 2.73 7.71
C LEU A 338 -23.83 2.45 6.81
N TRP A 339 -22.90 3.40 6.74
CA TRP A 339 -21.63 3.21 6.04
C TRP A 339 -20.80 2.17 6.79
N VAL A 340 -20.39 1.11 6.09
CA VAL A 340 -19.57 0.04 6.67
C VAL A 340 -18.32 -0.20 5.81
N PRO A 341 -17.15 -0.43 6.42
CA PRO A 341 -15.99 -0.91 5.70
C PRO A 341 -16.24 -2.33 5.21
N VAL A 342 -15.79 -2.66 4.01
CA VAL A 342 -15.96 -3.99 3.40
C VAL A 342 -14.62 -4.73 3.25
N SER A 343 -13.63 -4.43 4.08
CA SER A 343 -12.39 -5.22 4.21
C SER A 343 -11.51 -5.34 2.95
N ARG A 344 -11.70 -4.50 1.93
CA ARG A 344 -10.65 -4.25 0.93
C ARG A 344 -9.85 -3.05 1.41
N ARG A 345 -8.60 -3.28 1.78
CA ARG A 345 -7.68 -2.25 2.23
C ARG A 345 -6.34 -2.45 1.57
N VAL A 346 -5.69 -1.33 1.25
CA VAL A 346 -4.35 -1.31 0.65
C VAL A 346 -3.59 -0.10 1.20
N TRP A 347 -2.29 -0.28 1.37
CA TRP A 347 -1.36 0.79 1.68
C TRP A 347 -0.35 0.93 0.55
N ILE A 348 -0.07 2.17 0.16
CA ILE A 348 0.93 2.47 -0.87
C ILE A 348 1.79 3.63 -0.40
N TYR A 349 3.11 3.48 -0.55
CA TYR A 349 4.03 4.59 -0.37
C TYR A 349 4.20 5.32 -1.69
N LYS A 350 3.73 6.55 -1.74
CA LYS A 350 3.79 7.40 -2.92
C LYS A 350 5.14 8.12 -2.97
N THR A 351 5.77 8.09 -4.14
CA THR A 351 7.18 8.48 -4.31
C THR A 351 7.40 9.90 -4.83
N SER A 352 6.37 10.55 -5.37
CA SER A 352 6.47 11.91 -5.94
C SER A 352 5.43 12.86 -5.35
N ASP A 353 5.80 14.11 -5.06
CA ASP A 353 4.88 15.15 -4.55
C ASP A 353 3.85 15.65 -5.58
N THR A 354 4.00 15.26 -6.85
CA THR A 354 3.16 15.76 -7.96
C THR A 354 2.41 14.64 -8.69
N SER A 355 2.66 13.38 -8.33
CA SER A 355 1.97 12.23 -8.91
C SER A 355 0.55 12.10 -8.36
N ARG A 356 -0.23 11.19 -8.95
CA ARG A 356 -1.60 10.86 -8.50
C ARG A 356 -1.67 9.36 -8.25
N ILE A 357 -2.61 8.93 -7.42
CA ILE A 357 -2.92 7.52 -7.25
C ILE A 357 -4.15 7.18 -8.08
N LYS A 358 -4.00 6.22 -8.99
CA LYS A 358 -5.09 5.57 -9.72
C LYS A 358 -5.60 4.42 -8.86
N LEU A 359 -6.88 4.47 -8.54
CA LEU A 359 -7.56 3.43 -7.77
C LEU A 359 -8.43 2.63 -8.73
N THR A 360 -8.22 1.32 -8.77
CA THR A 360 -9.01 0.38 -9.57
C THR A 360 -9.70 -0.61 -8.64
N VAL A 361 -11.02 -0.69 -8.79
CA VAL A 361 -11.88 -1.63 -8.07
C VAL A 361 -12.44 -2.63 -9.04
N SER A 362 -12.43 -3.92 -8.65
CA SER A 362 -13.09 -5.01 -9.35
C SER A 362 -13.74 -5.93 -8.32
N ASP A 363 -15.07 -6.02 -8.34
CA ASP A 363 -15.88 -6.67 -7.30
C ASP A 363 -17.24 -7.16 -7.86
N THR A 364 -18.14 -7.58 -6.97
CA THR A 364 -19.56 -7.76 -7.27
C THR A 364 -20.39 -6.98 -6.25
N PHE A 365 -21.38 -6.21 -6.72
CA PHE A 365 -22.21 -5.38 -5.85
C PHE A 365 -23.71 -5.66 -6.04
N ARG A 366 -24.39 -5.94 -4.93
CA ARG A 366 -25.84 -6.04 -4.86
C ARG A 366 -26.40 -4.81 -4.16
N VAL A 367 -27.46 -4.24 -4.71
CA VAL A 367 -28.27 -3.18 -4.07
C VAL A 367 -29.75 -3.51 -4.14
N GLY A 368 -30.52 -3.04 -3.15
CA GLY A 368 -31.96 -3.23 -3.10
C GLY A 368 -32.40 -4.67 -2.89
N GLY A 369 -31.67 -5.44 -2.09
CA GLY A 369 -32.05 -6.82 -1.75
C GLY A 369 -33.46 -6.88 -1.18
N ALA A 370 -34.30 -7.74 -1.79
CA ALA A 370 -35.71 -7.92 -1.48
C ALA A 370 -36.56 -6.62 -1.50
N TYR A 371 -36.10 -5.58 -2.19
CA TYR A 371 -36.75 -4.27 -2.22
C TYR A 371 -36.67 -3.62 -3.60
N ASN A 372 -37.82 -3.25 -4.17
CA ASN A 372 -37.83 -2.53 -5.43
C ASN A 372 -37.42 -1.06 -5.24
N GLY A 373 -36.53 -0.55 -6.10
CA GLY A 373 -36.07 0.84 -6.00
C GLY A 373 -35.04 1.05 -4.91
N GLY A 374 -34.20 0.04 -4.66
CA GLY A 374 -33.09 0.15 -3.73
C GLY A 374 -31.84 0.76 -4.36
N ARG A 375 -31.09 1.46 -3.52
CA ARG A 375 -29.86 2.18 -3.84
C ARG A 375 -28.71 1.70 -2.96
N GLY A 376 -27.50 1.73 -3.47
CA GLY A 376 -26.30 1.53 -2.67
C GLY A 376 -25.11 2.33 -3.19
N ALA A 377 -24.17 2.63 -2.31
CA ALA A 377 -22.94 3.32 -2.64
C ALA A 377 -21.74 2.41 -2.46
N TYR A 378 -20.76 2.56 -3.33
CA TYR A 378 -19.41 2.01 -3.19
C TYR A 378 -18.45 3.20 -3.16
N SER A 379 -17.66 3.31 -2.09
CA SER A 379 -16.80 4.47 -1.82
C SER A 379 -15.40 4.00 -1.46
N VAL A 380 -14.39 4.45 -2.19
CA VAL A 380 -13.01 4.31 -1.70
C VAL A 380 -12.70 5.50 -0.81
N ARG A 381 -12.25 5.21 0.40
CA ARG A 381 -11.80 6.17 1.40
C ARG A 381 -10.28 6.24 1.40
N MET A 382 -9.75 7.39 1.80
CA MET A 382 -8.32 7.66 1.89
C MET A 382 -8.02 8.15 3.30
N ASN A 383 -7.21 7.38 4.04
CA ASN A 383 -6.92 7.63 5.46
C ASN A 383 -8.21 7.87 6.28
N GLY A 384 -9.26 7.07 6.05
CA GLY A 384 -10.60 7.22 6.65
C GLY A 384 -11.47 8.37 6.10
N GLY A 385 -10.90 9.28 5.31
CA GLY A 385 -11.59 10.39 4.65
C GLY A 385 -12.16 10.04 3.28
N VAL A 386 -12.91 10.96 2.66
CA VAL A 386 -13.40 10.80 1.29
C VAL A 386 -12.26 10.91 0.26
N ALA A 387 -12.14 9.94 -0.66
CA ALA A 387 -11.14 9.98 -1.74
C ALA A 387 -11.69 10.55 -3.07
N GLY A 388 -12.98 10.91 -3.12
CA GLY A 388 -13.65 11.32 -4.36
C GLY A 388 -13.83 10.16 -5.36
N CYS A 389 -13.98 8.94 -4.85
CA CYS A 389 -14.15 7.71 -5.61
C CYS A 389 -15.44 6.98 -5.21
N ASP A 390 -16.54 7.72 -5.18
CA ASP A 390 -17.86 7.19 -4.85
C ASP A 390 -18.64 6.91 -6.14
N ALA A 391 -19.25 5.74 -6.22
CA ALA A 391 -20.15 5.36 -7.30
C ALA A 391 -21.41 4.76 -6.70
N TRP A 392 -22.56 5.33 -7.07
CA TRP A 392 -23.85 4.83 -6.65
C TRP A 392 -24.44 3.89 -7.70
N GLN A 393 -25.08 2.84 -7.21
CA GLN A 393 -25.88 1.92 -8.00
C GLN A 393 -27.32 2.00 -7.53
N TYR A 394 -28.25 1.96 -8.49
CA TYR A 394 -29.68 1.92 -8.22
C TYR A 394 -30.34 0.91 -9.12
N ASN A 395 -31.22 0.11 -8.51
CA ASN A 395 -31.96 -0.91 -9.20
C ASN A 395 -33.44 -0.73 -8.89
N SER A 396 -34.26 -0.62 -9.92
CA SER A 396 -35.70 -0.82 -9.82
C SER A 396 -36.26 -1.50 -11.07
N ASN A 397 -37.39 -2.17 -10.91
CA ASN A 397 -38.21 -2.68 -11.99
C ASN A 397 -39.58 -2.01 -11.96
N ALA A 398 -40.21 -1.77 -13.13
CA ALA A 398 -41.49 -1.06 -13.15
C ALA A 398 -42.66 -1.89 -12.60
N SER A 399 -42.51 -3.22 -12.54
CA SER A 399 -43.53 -4.14 -12.03
C SER A 399 -43.72 -4.09 -10.52
N GLY A 400 -42.85 -3.38 -9.78
CA GLY A 400 -42.96 -3.31 -8.32
C GLY A 400 -42.42 -4.55 -7.60
N TRP A 401 -41.78 -5.49 -8.30
CA TRP A 401 -41.35 -6.76 -7.75
C TRP A 401 -40.14 -6.61 -6.85
N ASN A 402 -40.07 -7.44 -5.82
CA ASN A 402 -38.84 -7.59 -5.05
C ASN A 402 -37.75 -8.14 -5.97
N GLN A 403 -36.51 -7.75 -5.70
CA GLN A 403 -35.37 -8.08 -6.55
C GLN A 403 -34.14 -8.44 -5.73
N ASP A 404 -33.24 -9.18 -6.35
CA ASP A 404 -31.94 -9.56 -5.80
C ASP A 404 -30.92 -9.65 -6.94
N HIS A 405 -30.40 -8.48 -7.32
CA HIS A 405 -29.47 -8.31 -8.43
C HIS A 405 -28.04 -8.13 -7.90
N HIS A 406 -27.24 -9.18 -7.99
CA HIS A 406 -25.78 -9.09 -7.84
C HIS A 406 -25.16 -8.84 -9.21
N LEU A 407 -24.56 -7.68 -9.42
CA LEU A 407 -23.98 -7.29 -10.70
C LEU A 407 -22.46 -7.14 -10.58
N PRO A 408 -21.68 -7.52 -11.62
CA PRO A 408 -20.27 -7.20 -11.68
C PRO A 408 -20.06 -5.71 -11.48
N PHE A 409 -19.21 -5.35 -10.53
CA PHE A 409 -18.95 -3.98 -10.17
C PHE A 409 -17.49 -3.65 -10.46
N ALA A 410 -17.28 -2.58 -11.21
CA ALA A 410 -15.94 -2.04 -11.41
C ALA A 410 -15.99 -0.52 -11.28
N ASN A 411 -14.91 0.03 -10.74
CA ASN A 411 -14.73 1.47 -10.70
C ASN A 411 -13.26 1.83 -10.89
N VAL A 412 -12.99 2.94 -11.56
CA VAL A 412 -11.65 3.52 -11.63
C VAL A 412 -11.77 5.00 -11.29
N CYS A 413 -10.90 5.44 -10.40
CA CYS A 413 -10.81 6.81 -9.95
C CYS A 413 -9.35 7.25 -9.93
N LEU A 414 -9.15 8.56 -9.89
CA LEU A 414 -7.84 9.16 -9.76
C LEU A 414 -7.89 10.16 -8.61
N THR A 415 -6.89 10.17 -7.73
CA THR A 415 -6.82 11.16 -6.65
C THR A 415 -6.54 12.56 -7.21
N GLU A 416 -6.60 13.56 -6.33
CA GLU A 416 -5.85 14.79 -6.58
C GLU A 416 -4.34 14.56 -6.55
N GLN A 417 -3.54 15.57 -6.90
CA GLN A 417 -2.11 15.50 -6.61
C GLN A 417 -1.94 15.46 -5.10
N LEU A 418 -1.19 14.47 -4.64
CA LEU A 418 -0.92 14.27 -3.23
C LEU A 418 0.59 14.48 -2.98
N PRO A 419 1.02 14.89 -1.78
CA PRO A 419 2.41 14.82 -1.38
C PRO A 419 2.96 13.38 -1.38
N LYS A 420 4.29 13.21 -1.36
CA LYS A 420 4.91 11.92 -1.09
C LYS A 420 4.57 11.45 0.33
N GLY A 421 4.50 10.14 0.53
CA GLY A 421 4.20 9.56 1.85
C GLY A 421 3.36 8.29 1.77
N LEU A 422 3.06 7.73 2.94
CA LEU A 422 2.24 6.53 3.08
C LEU A 422 0.75 6.91 3.04
N TYR A 423 -0.01 6.22 2.19
CA TYR A 423 -1.45 6.39 2.08
C TYR A 423 -2.16 5.06 2.25
N GLU A 424 -3.20 5.07 3.09
CA GLU A 424 -4.16 3.98 3.19
C GLU A 424 -5.36 4.28 2.29
N PHE A 425 -5.81 3.25 1.56
CA PHE A 425 -7.09 3.25 0.89
C PHE A 425 -7.92 2.05 1.33
N ASP A 426 -9.17 2.28 1.69
CA ASP A 426 -10.10 1.23 2.07
C ASP A 426 -11.48 1.43 1.46
N VAL A 427 -12.18 0.33 1.20
CA VAL A 427 -13.50 0.37 0.58
C VAL A 427 -14.59 0.38 1.66
N TRP A 428 -15.53 1.28 1.46
CA TRP A 428 -16.77 1.40 2.21
C TRP A 428 -17.99 1.24 1.32
N ALA A 429 -19.05 0.68 1.88
CA ALA A 429 -20.32 0.56 1.20
C ALA A 429 -21.48 1.00 2.09
N PHE A 430 -22.58 1.34 1.44
CA PHE A 430 -23.79 1.84 2.07
C PHE A 430 -25.01 1.36 1.29
N ALA A 431 -26.14 1.16 1.99
CA ALA A 431 -27.42 0.83 1.38
C ALA A 431 -28.48 1.88 1.74
N SER A 432 -29.42 2.13 0.85
CA SER A 432 -30.65 2.89 1.11
C SER A 432 -31.80 2.32 0.30
N GLY A 433 -32.88 1.93 0.98
CA GLY A 433 -33.99 1.19 0.34
C GLY A 433 -33.61 -0.28 0.12
N GLY A 434 -33.99 -1.16 1.05
CA GLY A 434 -33.53 -2.54 1.11
C GLY A 434 -32.10 -2.68 1.64
N THR A 435 -31.47 -3.82 1.39
CA THR A 435 -30.08 -4.10 1.79
C THR A 435 -29.13 -4.11 0.60
N SER A 436 -27.84 -3.91 0.86
CA SER A 436 -26.77 -4.10 -0.13
C SER A 436 -25.79 -5.17 0.34
N SER A 437 -25.01 -5.74 -0.58
CA SER A 437 -23.88 -6.60 -0.21
C SER A 437 -22.77 -6.48 -1.24
N VAL A 438 -21.52 -6.57 -0.78
CA VAL A 438 -20.32 -6.58 -1.60
C VAL A 438 -19.68 -7.97 -1.55
N GLY A 439 -19.15 -8.44 -2.68
CA GLY A 439 -18.40 -9.69 -2.76
C GLY A 439 -19.23 -10.94 -3.10
N GLY A 440 -20.55 -10.81 -3.34
CA GLY A 440 -21.39 -11.97 -3.66
C GLY A 440 -20.97 -12.66 -4.96
N GLY A 441 -20.66 -13.97 -4.90
CA GLY A 441 -20.26 -14.77 -6.06
C GLY A 441 -18.87 -14.46 -6.63
N THR A 442 -18.08 -13.58 -6.00
CA THR A 442 -16.66 -13.35 -6.31
C THR A 442 -15.77 -13.88 -5.19
N ASN A 443 -14.64 -14.46 -5.59
CA ASN A 443 -13.61 -15.01 -4.72
C ASN A 443 -12.33 -14.15 -4.74
N SER A 444 -12.38 -12.99 -5.42
CA SER A 444 -11.19 -12.19 -5.73
C SER A 444 -11.53 -10.71 -5.88
N ALA A 445 -12.12 -10.13 -4.85
CA ALA A 445 -12.33 -8.69 -4.86
C ALA A 445 -10.98 -7.96 -4.87
N LEU A 446 -10.87 -6.94 -5.71
CA LEU A 446 -9.64 -6.18 -5.90
C LEU A 446 -9.91 -4.70 -5.61
N LEU A 447 -9.05 -4.14 -4.76
CA LEU A 447 -8.68 -2.74 -4.70
C LEU A 447 -7.19 -2.66 -5.05
N LEU A 448 -6.88 -1.99 -6.16
CA LEU A 448 -5.53 -1.76 -6.65
C LEU A 448 -5.25 -0.25 -6.64
N ALA A 449 -4.19 0.16 -5.95
CA ALA A 449 -3.65 1.50 -6.01
C ALA A 449 -2.41 1.49 -6.91
N GLU A 450 -2.32 2.41 -7.87
CA GLU A 450 -1.17 2.59 -8.76
C GLU A 450 -0.74 4.07 -8.75
N GLU A 451 0.53 4.35 -8.46
CA GLU A 451 1.09 5.69 -8.59
C GLU A 451 1.35 6.03 -10.07
N LEU A 452 0.64 7.04 -10.56
CA LEU A 452 0.89 7.67 -11.86
C LEU A 452 1.92 8.79 -11.68
N ASP A 453 3.18 8.38 -11.66
CA ASP A 453 4.37 9.22 -11.40
C ASP A 453 4.77 10.17 -12.54
N GLY A 454 4.07 10.09 -13.69
CA GLY A 454 4.35 10.89 -14.87
C GLY A 454 5.52 10.39 -15.73
N THR A 455 6.16 9.27 -15.39
CA THR A 455 7.15 8.62 -16.27
C THR A 455 6.52 8.17 -17.59
N ARG A 456 5.22 7.88 -17.57
CA ARG A 456 4.39 7.67 -18.76
C ARG A 456 3.45 8.86 -18.93
N PRO A 457 3.39 9.47 -20.12
CA PRO A 457 2.42 10.51 -20.40
C PRO A 457 0.99 10.00 -20.19
N TYR A 458 0.20 10.76 -19.45
CA TYR A 458 -1.22 10.53 -19.30
C TYR A 458 -1.97 11.86 -19.30
N ALA A 459 -3.25 11.82 -19.66
CA ALA A 459 -4.17 12.92 -19.46
C ALA A 459 -5.52 12.37 -19.03
N PHE A 460 -6.29 13.18 -18.32
CA PHE A 460 -7.61 12.76 -17.88
C PHE A 460 -8.60 13.93 -17.83
N SER A 461 -9.89 13.59 -17.83
CA SER A 461 -10.97 14.47 -17.40
C SER A 461 -11.74 13.81 -16.27
N LYS A 462 -12.00 14.60 -15.23
CA LYS A 462 -12.95 14.29 -14.14
C LYS A 462 -14.29 15.03 -14.29
N ALA A 463 -14.43 15.79 -15.37
CA ALA A 463 -15.56 16.70 -15.55
C ALA A 463 -16.78 16.00 -16.16
N GLY A 464 -17.95 16.59 -15.89
CA GLY A 464 -19.24 16.11 -16.39
C GLY A 464 -20.18 15.72 -15.25
N GLY A 465 -21.42 16.16 -15.34
CA GLY A 465 -22.50 15.76 -14.44
C GLY A 465 -23.38 14.67 -15.05
N SER A 466 -24.58 14.54 -14.48
CA SER A 466 -25.66 13.74 -15.05
C SER A 466 -26.12 14.34 -16.37
N VAL A 467 -26.13 13.53 -17.42
CA VAL A 467 -26.50 13.97 -18.78
C VAL A 467 -27.03 12.77 -19.57
N GLY A 468 -28.01 12.99 -20.44
CA GLY A 468 -28.64 11.92 -21.20
C GLY A 468 -29.02 12.30 -22.62
N THR A 469 -29.42 11.29 -23.38
CA THR A 469 -29.87 11.40 -24.75
C THR A 469 -30.96 10.37 -25.05
N ALA A 470 -31.89 10.71 -25.92
CA ALA A 470 -32.82 9.78 -26.56
C ALA A 470 -32.49 9.54 -28.04
N SER A 471 -31.38 10.10 -28.52
CA SER A 471 -30.93 9.97 -29.90
C SER A 471 -30.39 8.58 -30.18
N THR A 472 -30.78 8.02 -31.32
CA THR A 472 -30.20 6.78 -31.87
C THR A 472 -28.83 7.00 -32.51
N SER A 473 -28.50 8.25 -32.83
CA SER A 473 -27.15 8.66 -33.27
C SER A 473 -26.30 9.06 -32.06
N TYR A 474 -24.98 8.84 -32.16
CA TYR A 474 -24.03 9.23 -31.12
C TYR A 474 -24.04 10.75 -30.90
N ALA A 475 -24.47 11.17 -29.71
CA ALA A 475 -24.45 12.55 -29.25
C ALA A 475 -23.26 12.74 -28.30
N LYS A 476 -22.47 13.80 -28.51
CA LYS A 476 -21.33 14.15 -27.63
C LYS A 476 -21.84 14.48 -26.22
N MET A 477 -21.19 13.93 -25.20
CA MET A 477 -21.55 14.11 -23.80
C MET A 477 -20.71 15.22 -23.17
N SER A 478 -21.38 16.31 -22.77
CA SER A 478 -20.70 17.50 -22.22
C SER A 478 -19.84 17.16 -21.00
N GLY A 479 -18.67 17.80 -20.90
CA GLY A 479 -17.70 17.64 -19.82
C GLY A 479 -16.74 16.43 -19.94
N ARG A 480 -17.07 15.45 -20.79
CA ARG A 480 -16.30 14.20 -20.92
C ARG A 480 -15.37 14.25 -22.12
N GLU A 481 -14.40 15.15 -22.07
CA GLU A 481 -13.39 15.33 -23.11
C GLU A 481 -12.01 15.55 -22.48
N VAL A 482 -10.96 15.01 -23.12
CA VAL A 482 -9.58 15.20 -22.72
C VAL A 482 -8.72 15.45 -23.96
N THR A 483 -7.82 16.42 -23.87
CA THR A 483 -6.76 16.62 -24.87
C THR A 483 -5.49 15.97 -24.39
N PHE A 484 -4.87 15.17 -25.26
CA PHE A 484 -3.66 14.42 -24.98
C PHE A 484 -2.62 14.66 -26.07
N ILE A 485 -1.34 14.79 -25.71
CA ILE A 485 -0.24 14.90 -26.68
C ILE A 485 0.50 13.57 -26.68
N LYS A 486 0.27 12.78 -27.73
CA LYS A 486 0.94 11.50 -27.93
C LYS A 486 2.38 11.71 -28.35
N GLN A 487 3.31 11.11 -27.61
CA GLN A 487 4.75 11.32 -27.80
C GLN A 487 5.30 10.47 -28.94
N SER A 488 4.86 9.21 -29.04
CA SER A 488 5.35 8.29 -30.07
C SER A 488 4.22 7.61 -30.84
N ALA A 489 4.39 7.41 -32.14
CA ALA A 489 3.48 6.61 -32.95
C ALA A 489 3.66 5.09 -32.71
N SER A 490 4.78 4.66 -32.11
CA SER A 490 5.06 3.26 -31.81
C SER A 490 4.46 2.75 -30.49
N THR A 491 4.05 3.67 -29.62
CA THR A 491 3.40 3.37 -28.33
C THR A 491 1.89 3.23 -28.53
N LEU A 492 1.20 2.63 -27.56
CA LEU A 492 -0.25 2.46 -27.59
C LEU A 492 -0.94 3.55 -26.77
N LEU A 493 -2.21 3.84 -27.07
CA LEU A 493 -3.07 4.62 -26.18
C LEU A 493 -4.05 3.69 -25.47
N LYS A 494 -3.93 3.60 -24.15
CA LYS A 494 -4.91 2.96 -23.28
C LYS A 494 -5.93 3.99 -22.84
N VAL A 495 -7.20 3.70 -23.09
CA VAL A 495 -8.33 4.53 -22.69
C VAL A 495 -9.09 3.80 -21.60
N THR A 496 -9.35 4.49 -20.49
CA THR A 496 -10.21 4.00 -19.41
C THR A 496 -11.33 5.01 -19.19
N LEU A 497 -12.57 4.59 -19.41
CA LEU A 497 -13.77 5.36 -19.09
C LEU A 497 -14.46 4.71 -17.89
N ALA A 498 -14.59 5.45 -16.79
CA ALA A 498 -15.39 5.04 -15.64
C ALA A 498 -16.54 6.03 -15.45
N ASP A 499 -17.76 5.52 -15.47
CA ASP A 499 -18.98 6.33 -15.35
C ASP A 499 -20.13 5.49 -14.77
N THR A 500 -21.34 6.04 -14.73
CA THR A 500 -22.58 5.33 -14.42
C THR A 500 -23.44 5.29 -15.68
N LEU A 501 -23.99 4.15 -16.07
CA LEU A 501 -24.82 4.01 -17.27
C LEU A 501 -26.23 3.52 -16.93
N ARG A 502 -27.23 4.28 -17.37
CA ARG A 502 -28.62 3.86 -17.47
C ARG A 502 -29.06 3.81 -18.93
N VAL A 503 -29.86 2.79 -19.27
CA VAL A 503 -30.52 2.66 -20.57
C VAL A 503 -31.97 2.21 -20.38
N GLY A 504 -32.79 2.32 -21.41
CA GLY A 504 -34.12 1.69 -21.43
C GLY A 504 -35.12 2.21 -20.39
N TYR A 505 -34.92 3.41 -19.86
CA TYR A 505 -35.83 4.00 -18.85
C TYR A 505 -37.29 3.97 -19.35
N ASN A 506 -38.19 3.39 -18.55
CA ASN A 506 -39.61 3.21 -18.86
C ASN A 506 -39.91 2.45 -20.18
N GLN A 507 -38.97 1.65 -20.71
CA GLN A 507 -39.16 0.83 -21.91
C GLN A 507 -39.12 -0.67 -21.62
N ASN A 508 -39.98 -1.45 -22.29
CA ASN A 508 -39.90 -2.91 -22.23
C ASN A 508 -38.75 -3.44 -23.11
N GLY A 509 -37.54 -3.44 -22.57
CA GLY A 509 -36.33 -3.72 -23.32
C GLY A 509 -35.79 -2.44 -23.94
N GLY A 510 -34.59 -2.05 -23.54
CA GLY A 510 -33.93 -0.88 -24.09
C GLY A 510 -32.43 -0.98 -23.97
N TRP A 511 -31.74 -0.32 -24.90
CA TRP A 511 -30.29 -0.33 -24.96
C TRP A 511 -29.72 1.05 -25.21
N GLY A 512 -28.44 1.18 -24.91
CA GLY A 512 -27.65 2.35 -25.23
C GLY A 512 -26.20 1.95 -25.40
N THR A 513 -25.45 2.81 -26.09
CA THR A 513 -24.04 2.57 -26.37
C THR A 513 -23.24 3.80 -26.01
N VAL A 514 -22.25 3.61 -25.16
CA VAL A 514 -21.25 4.64 -24.86
C VAL A 514 -20.02 4.40 -25.73
N MET A 515 -19.51 5.45 -26.35
CA MET A 515 -18.43 5.45 -27.33
C MET A 515 -17.39 6.48 -26.92
N VAL A 516 -16.11 6.14 -27.05
CA VAL A 516 -15.02 7.12 -27.05
C VAL A 516 -14.65 7.42 -28.49
N ARG A 517 -14.65 8.70 -28.85
CA ARG A 517 -14.24 9.21 -30.15
C ARG A 517 -12.83 9.78 -30.07
N LEU A 518 -12.08 9.67 -31.16
CA LEU A 518 -10.76 10.27 -31.33
C LEU A 518 -10.87 11.33 -32.42
N ASP A 519 -10.58 12.58 -32.08
CA ASP A 519 -10.68 13.75 -32.96
C ASP A 519 -12.08 13.87 -33.63
N GLY A 520 -13.13 13.57 -32.86
CA GLY A 520 -14.51 13.57 -33.31
C GLY A 520 -14.94 12.34 -34.13
N VAL A 521 -14.03 11.41 -34.41
CA VAL A 521 -14.28 10.19 -35.19
C VAL A 521 -14.58 9.01 -34.25
N ASN A 522 -15.61 8.22 -34.58
CA ASN A 522 -15.95 7.00 -33.83
C ASN A 522 -14.79 6.00 -33.85
N THR A 523 -14.51 5.37 -32.72
CA THR A 523 -13.47 4.35 -32.59
C THR A 523 -14.08 2.97 -32.30
N ASN A 524 -13.23 1.94 -32.15
CA ASN A 524 -13.66 0.64 -31.63
C ASN A 524 -13.76 0.63 -30.09
N CYS A 525 -13.54 1.76 -29.41
CA CYS A 525 -13.70 1.86 -27.97
C CYS A 525 -15.14 2.24 -27.60
N TYR A 526 -16.03 1.25 -27.63
CA TYR A 526 -17.41 1.41 -27.18
C TYR A 526 -17.92 0.18 -26.45
N THR A 527 -18.90 0.38 -25.57
CA THR A 527 -19.61 -0.69 -24.88
C THR A 527 -21.11 -0.41 -24.84
N GLY A 528 -21.89 -1.47 -25.06
CA GLY A 528 -23.34 -1.44 -24.98
C GLY A 528 -23.84 -1.85 -23.59
N LYS A 529 -25.03 -1.38 -23.25
CA LYS A 529 -25.85 -1.92 -22.17
C LYS A 529 -27.24 -2.20 -22.69
N TYR A 530 -27.85 -3.31 -22.25
CA TYR A 530 -29.25 -3.63 -22.50
C TYR A 530 -29.88 -4.19 -21.23
N ASP A 531 -31.04 -3.66 -20.88
CA ASP A 531 -31.82 -4.11 -19.74
C ASP A 531 -33.20 -4.61 -20.21
N GLY A 532 -33.46 -5.92 -20.08
CA GLY A 532 -34.74 -6.56 -20.38
C GLY A 532 -35.37 -7.23 -19.16
N GLN A 533 -36.47 -6.64 -18.62
CA GLN A 533 -37.17 -7.13 -17.42
C GLN A 533 -38.72 -7.17 -17.51
N GLY A 534 -39.34 -7.01 -18.69
CA GLY A 534 -40.80 -6.79 -18.74
C GLY A 534 -41.15 -5.39 -18.22
N THR A 535 -41.40 -4.44 -19.13
CA THR A 535 -41.64 -3.00 -18.87
C THR A 535 -40.64 -2.33 -17.90
N GLY A 536 -39.63 -1.66 -18.44
CA GLY A 536 -39.13 -0.36 -17.96
C GLY A 536 -38.41 -0.29 -16.61
N GLY A 537 -37.45 -1.17 -16.32
CA GLY A 537 -36.60 -1.01 -15.14
C GLY A 537 -35.75 0.29 -15.16
N ASP A 538 -35.44 0.81 -13.98
CA ASP A 538 -34.56 1.97 -13.79
C ASP A 538 -33.27 1.47 -13.14
N LEU A 539 -32.31 1.09 -13.99
CA LEU A 539 -31.04 0.47 -13.61
C LEU A 539 -29.90 1.45 -13.89
N HIS A 540 -29.37 2.06 -12.84
CA HIS A 540 -28.17 2.89 -12.89
C HIS A 540 -26.98 2.07 -12.39
N ASN A 541 -26.10 1.65 -13.30
CA ASN A 541 -24.97 0.78 -12.95
C ASN A 541 -23.65 1.48 -13.24
N PRO A 542 -22.76 1.59 -12.24
CA PRO A 542 -21.39 1.95 -12.46
C PRO A 542 -20.73 0.98 -13.43
N PHE A 543 -19.94 1.50 -14.36
CA PHE A 543 -19.17 0.68 -15.27
C PHE A 543 -17.78 1.25 -15.47
N VAL A 544 -16.88 0.36 -15.89
CA VAL A 544 -15.57 0.71 -16.42
C VAL A 544 -15.43 0.08 -17.79
N MET A 545 -15.06 0.89 -18.77
CA MET A 545 -14.67 0.44 -20.09
C MET A 545 -13.18 0.73 -20.27
N THR A 546 -12.41 -0.31 -20.60
CA THR A 546 -11.01 -0.17 -20.97
C THR A 546 -10.83 -0.58 -22.42
N CYS A 547 -10.02 0.19 -23.16
CA CYS A 547 -9.71 -0.08 -24.56
C CYS A 547 -8.24 0.26 -24.88
N ILE A 548 -7.73 -0.32 -25.96
CA ILE A 548 -6.48 0.07 -26.60
C ILE A 548 -6.80 0.65 -27.99
N LEU A 549 -6.33 1.86 -28.26
CA LEU A 549 -6.33 2.48 -29.58
C LEU A 549 -4.93 2.33 -30.20
N PRO A 550 -4.71 1.36 -31.09
CA PRO A 550 -3.44 1.20 -31.80
C PRO A 550 -3.31 2.22 -32.94
N ASN A 551 -2.08 2.40 -33.44
CA ASN A 551 -1.78 3.17 -34.66
C ASN A 551 -2.22 4.65 -34.62
N VAL A 552 -2.29 5.25 -33.44
CA VAL A 552 -2.53 6.69 -33.29
C VAL A 552 -1.21 7.44 -33.53
N SER A 553 -1.25 8.50 -34.35
CA SER A 553 -0.07 9.29 -34.69
C SER A 553 0.53 10.02 -33.48
N ALA A 554 1.82 10.33 -33.51
CA ALA A 554 2.43 11.24 -32.53
C ALA A 554 1.97 12.68 -32.81
N ALA A 555 0.88 13.10 -32.17
CA ALA A 555 0.35 14.45 -32.29
C ALA A 555 -0.52 14.80 -31.07
N ARG A 556 -1.01 16.04 -31.05
CA ARG A 556 -2.10 16.44 -30.16
C ARG A 556 -3.41 15.85 -30.69
N HIS A 557 -4.11 15.13 -29.82
CA HIS A 557 -5.39 14.51 -30.08
C HIS A 557 -6.41 14.90 -29.01
N THR A 558 -7.68 14.89 -29.38
CA THR A 558 -8.80 15.10 -28.47
C THR A 558 -9.66 13.85 -28.41
N LEU A 559 -9.87 13.31 -27.21
CA LEU A 559 -10.79 12.21 -26.99
C LEU A 559 -12.05 12.72 -26.30
N ASP A 560 -13.21 12.34 -26.80
CA ASP A 560 -14.49 12.69 -26.20
C ASP A 560 -15.43 11.49 -26.08
N VAL A 561 -16.36 11.56 -25.12
CA VAL A 561 -17.38 10.54 -24.93
C VAL A 561 -18.64 10.93 -25.69
N ALA A 562 -19.20 9.99 -26.45
CA ALA A 562 -20.51 10.09 -27.07
C ALA A 562 -21.43 8.96 -26.59
N LEU A 563 -22.74 9.23 -26.55
CA LEU A 563 -23.77 8.30 -26.13
C LEU A 563 -24.85 8.20 -27.20
N SER A 564 -25.35 6.98 -27.43
CA SER A 564 -26.57 6.72 -28.17
C SER A 564 -27.53 5.87 -27.34
N ALA A 565 -28.80 5.92 -27.67
CA ALA A 565 -29.87 5.16 -27.05
C ALA A 565 -30.77 4.51 -28.09
N ASN A 566 -31.56 3.51 -27.70
CA ASN A 566 -32.57 2.91 -28.57
C ASN A 566 -33.78 3.84 -28.74
N THR A 567 -34.51 3.70 -29.84
CA THR A 567 -35.72 4.49 -30.09
C THR A 567 -36.72 4.33 -28.95
N GLY A 568 -37.09 5.44 -28.30
CA GLY A 568 -38.06 5.50 -27.20
C GLY A 568 -37.47 5.41 -25.79
N GLY A 569 -36.27 4.83 -25.61
CA GLY A 569 -35.61 4.70 -24.30
C GLY A 569 -34.46 5.69 -24.15
N ALA A 570 -34.47 6.54 -23.14
CA ALA A 570 -33.36 7.46 -22.89
C ALA A 570 -32.16 6.73 -22.24
N ALA A 571 -30.95 7.06 -22.68
CA ALA A 571 -29.71 6.66 -22.02
C ALA A 571 -29.14 7.84 -21.22
N ASN A 572 -28.53 7.56 -20.07
CA ASN A 572 -27.94 8.59 -19.19
C ASN A 572 -26.58 8.15 -18.66
N LEU A 573 -25.68 9.13 -18.52
CA LEU A 573 -24.38 9.02 -17.86
C LEU A 573 -24.31 9.90 -16.61
N GLY A 574 -23.40 9.60 -15.69
CA GLY A 574 -23.01 10.50 -14.60
C GLY A 574 -23.99 10.60 -13.43
N TRP A 575 -24.90 9.66 -13.28
CA TRP A 575 -25.82 9.65 -12.15
C TRP A 575 -25.06 9.30 -10.85
N GLU A 576 -25.15 10.21 -9.89
CA GLU A 576 -24.66 10.09 -8.50
C GLU A 576 -23.30 9.37 -8.41
N ARG A 577 -22.27 10.04 -8.89
CA ARG A 577 -20.87 9.61 -8.81
C ARG A 577 -20.05 10.84 -8.44
N SER A 578 -18.99 10.70 -7.66
CA SER A 578 -18.18 11.86 -7.25
C SER A 578 -17.59 12.54 -8.48
N ASN A 579 -16.99 11.78 -9.40
CA ASN A 579 -16.49 12.26 -10.68
C ASN A 579 -16.52 11.14 -11.76
N PRO A 580 -17.09 11.37 -12.96
CA PRO A 580 -16.80 10.50 -14.11
C PRO A 580 -15.31 10.61 -14.45
N LEU A 581 -14.71 9.56 -15.01
CA LEU A 581 -13.29 9.57 -15.38
C LEU A 581 -13.13 9.14 -16.84
N LEU A 582 -12.57 10.02 -17.66
CA LEU A 582 -11.97 9.66 -18.94
C LEU A 582 -10.46 9.78 -18.78
N LEU A 583 -9.75 8.66 -18.70
CA LEU A 583 -8.30 8.58 -18.53
C LEU A 583 -7.66 8.02 -19.80
N VAL A 584 -6.59 8.66 -20.25
CA VAL A 584 -5.78 8.26 -21.40
C VAL A 584 -4.34 8.11 -20.92
N GLU A 585 -3.77 6.93 -21.16
CA GLU A 585 -2.41 6.56 -20.76
C GLU A 585 -1.63 6.13 -22.01
N GLU A 586 -0.44 6.69 -22.23
CA GLU A 586 0.45 6.21 -23.27
C GLU A 586 1.29 5.04 -22.73
N LEU A 587 1.14 3.87 -23.36
CA LEU A 587 1.80 2.64 -22.94
C LEU A 587 2.91 2.24 -23.91
N PRO A 588 4.02 1.68 -23.41
CA PRO A 588 5.02 1.07 -24.27
C PRO A 588 4.40 -0.11 -25.02
N ASN A 589 4.81 -0.33 -26.28
CA ASN A 589 4.36 -1.50 -27.06
C ASN A 589 5.22 -2.74 -26.76
N THR A 590 5.74 -2.84 -25.54
CA THR A 590 6.63 -3.91 -25.05
C THR A 590 6.25 -4.24 -23.61
N GLY A 591 6.38 -5.50 -23.20
CA GLY A 591 6.01 -5.93 -21.84
C GLY A 591 4.50 -5.95 -21.57
N LEU A 592 3.69 -5.93 -22.64
CA LEU A 592 2.25 -6.13 -22.59
C LEU A 592 1.77 -6.98 -23.75
N THR A 593 0.58 -7.56 -23.62
CA THR A 593 -0.12 -8.23 -24.72
C THR A 593 -1.61 -8.00 -24.55
N TYR A 594 -2.32 -7.77 -25.66
CA TYR A 594 -3.75 -7.53 -25.61
C TYR A 594 -4.51 -8.15 -26.78
N SER A 595 -5.78 -8.47 -26.56
CA SER A 595 -6.71 -8.85 -27.61
C SER A 595 -7.40 -7.63 -28.22
N ASN A 596 -7.64 -7.69 -29.53
CA ASN A 596 -8.35 -6.64 -30.27
C ASN A 596 -9.44 -7.24 -31.17
N MET A 597 -10.38 -7.95 -30.57
CA MET A 597 -11.48 -8.61 -31.28
C MET A 597 -12.81 -7.93 -30.96
N SER A 598 -13.81 -8.06 -31.83
CA SER A 598 -15.11 -7.38 -31.68
C SER A 598 -16.32 -8.27 -31.97
N PHE A 599 -16.19 -9.59 -31.79
CA PHE A 599 -17.27 -10.54 -32.05
C PHE A 599 -17.84 -11.16 -30.76
N GLY A 600 -19.13 -11.45 -30.78
CA GLY A 600 -19.83 -12.09 -29.67
C GLY A 600 -19.39 -13.54 -29.46
N SER A 601 -19.55 -14.07 -28.26
CA SER A 601 -19.21 -15.46 -27.93
C SER A 601 -20.20 -16.48 -28.50
N GLY A 602 -21.43 -16.06 -28.83
CA GLY A 602 -22.57 -16.97 -28.89
C GLY A 602 -23.03 -17.39 -27.49
N GLU A 603 -24.02 -18.28 -27.43
CA GLU A 603 -24.55 -18.80 -26.16
C GLU A 603 -23.60 -19.85 -25.54
N LEU A 604 -23.28 -19.68 -24.26
CA LEU A 604 -22.41 -20.58 -23.51
C LEU A 604 -23.14 -21.13 -22.29
N SER A 605 -23.16 -22.45 -22.13
CA SER A 605 -23.82 -23.12 -21.00
C SER A 605 -22.96 -24.28 -20.47
N GLY A 606 -23.23 -24.71 -19.24
CA GLY A 606 -22.59 -25.87 -18.63
C GLY A 606 -21.39 -25.50 -17.76
N ALA A 607 -20.53 -26.49 -17.52
CA ALA A 607 -19.39 -26.42 -16.62
C ALA A 607 -18.20 -25.75 -17.32
N TRP A 608 -17.80 -24.56 -16.86
CA TRP A 608 -16.59 -23.83 -17.29
C TRP A 608 -16.23 -24.04 -18.78
N ALA A 609 -16.94 -23.35 -19.67
CA ALA A 609 -16.65 -23.29 -21.09
C ALA A 609 -15.73 -22.10 -21.40
N GLY A 610 -14.68 -22.33 -22.20
CA GLY A 610 -13.85 -21.24 -22.72
C GLY A 610 -14.67 -20.25 -23.54
N VAL A 611 -14.50 -18.96 -23.30
CA VAL A 611 -15.27 -17.89 -23.98
C VAL A 611 -14.67 -17.59 -25.35
N GLY A 612 -14.69 -18.59 -26.23
CA GLY A 612 -14.16 -18.50 -27.59
C GLY A 612 -12.73 -17.93 -27.64
N ALA A 613 -12.48 -16.98 -28.54
CA ALA A 613 -11.15 -16.42 -28.76
C ALA A 613 -10.67 -15.40 -27.72
N ARG A 614 -11.33 -15.23 -26.55
CA ARG A 614 -10.80 -14.38 -25.45
C ARG A 614 -9.61 -15.04 -24.76
N GLN A 615 -8.53 -15.18 -25.52
CA GLN A 615 -7.28 -15.79 -25.14
C GLN A 615 -6.12 -14.98 -25.73
N ILE A 616 -5.07 -14.77 -24.94
CA ILE A 616 -3.81 -14.18 -25.37
C ILE A 616 -2.65 -15.03 -24.84
N ILE A 617 -1.50 -14.95 -25.51
CA ILE A 617 -0.25 -15.51 -25.01
C ILE A 617 0.64 -14.33 -24.65
N HIS A 618 0.96 -14.18 -23.37
CA HIS A 618 1.80 -13.11 -22.87
C HIS A 618 3.12 -13.69 -22.35
N ASN A 619 4.24 -13.06 -22.69
CA ASN A 619 5.56 -13.50 -22.27
C ASN A 619 6.02 -12.71 -21.04
N VAL A 620 6.01 -13.35 -19.87
CA VAL A 620 6.47 -12.77 -18.61
C VAL A 620 7.98 -12.57 -18.67
N SER A 621 8.43 -11.34 -18.47
CA SER A 621 9.81 -10.95 -18.80
C SER A 621 10.88 -11.43 -17.82
N SER A 622 10.55 -11.63 -16.54
CA SER A 622 11.51 -12.05 -15.51
C SER A 622 10.82 -12.69 -14.30
N PRO A 623 11.56 -13.46 -13.46
CA PRO A 623 10.97 -14.05 -12.26
C PRO A 623 10.52 -12.96 -11.28
N GLY A 624 9.53 -13.27 -10.45
CA GLY A 624 9.07 -12.39 -9.37
C GLY A 624 8.17 -11.24 -9.81
N LYS A 625 7.90 -11.07 -11.11
CA LYS A 625 6.93 -10.09 -11.59
C LYS A 625 5.51 -10.49 -11.28
N ALA A 626 4.70 -9.49 -10.95
CA ALA A 626 3.25 -9.61 -10.96
C ALA A 626 2.73 -9.19 -12.34
N VAL A 627 1.78 -9.96 -12.88
CA VAL A 627 1.09 -9.61 -14.13
C VAL A 627 -0.26 -9.02 -13.78
N LYS A 628 -0.50 -7.77 -14.19
CA LYS A 628 -1.83 -7.17 -14.15
C LYS A 628 -2.60 -7.61 -15.38
N VAL A 629 -3.77 -8.19 -15.16
CA VAL A 629 -4.69 -8.57 -16.23
C VAL A 629 -5.94 -7.72 -16.14
N THR A 630 -6.27 -6.99 -17.20
CA THR A 630 -7.51 -6.23 -17.33
C THR A 630 -8.35 -6.85 -18.44
N TYR A 631 -9.53 -7.35 -18.08
CA TYR A 631 -10.54 -7.83 -19.01
C TYR A 631 -11.71 -6.85 -19.06
N SER A 632 -12.12 -6.40 -20.25
CA SER A 632 -13.23 -5.47 -20.46
C SER A 632 -14.10 -5.90 -21.63
N ASP A 633 -15.30 -6.38 -21.33
CA ASP A 633 -16.27 -6.90 -22.28
C ASP A 633 -17.69 -6.45 -21.86
N THR A 634 -18.72 -6.95 -22.54
CA THR A 634 -20.09 -7.01 -22.05
C THR A 634 -20.38 -8.42 -21.61
N PHE A 635 -21.25 -8.57 -20.61
CA PHE A 635 -21.63 -9.86 -20.06
C PHE A 635 -23.14 -9.92 -19.84
N ARG A 636 -23.73 -11.02 -20.30
CA ARG A 636 -25.05 -11.47 -19.88
C ARG A 636 -24.91 -12.82 -19.19
N ALA A 637 -25.54 -12.94 -18.04
CA ALA A 637 -25.62 -14.20 -17.30
C ALA A 637 -26.98 -14.89 -17.49
N VAL A 638 -26.94 -16.21 -17.62
CA VAL A 638 -28.09 -17.14 -17.49
C VAL A 638 -29.40 -16.64 -18.12
N ALA A 639 -29.34 -16.30 -19.41
CA ALA A 639 -30.48 -15.77 -20.15
C ALA A 639 -31.72 -16.66 -20.02
N GLY A 640 -32.88 -16.04 -19.77
CA GLY A 640 -34.15 -16.77 -19.64
C GLY A 640 -34.33 -17.50 -18.30
N CYS A 641 -33.43 -17.32 -17.34
CA CYS A 641 -33.52 -17.89 -16.01
C CYS A 641 -33.70 -16.81 -14.93
N ASN A 642 -34.28 -17.22 -13.82
CA ASN A 642 -34.45 -16.40 -12.62
C ASN A 642 -33.74 -17.09 -11.45
N ALA A 643 -33.13 -16.33 -10.54
CA ALA A 643 -32.46 -16.86 -9.34
C ALA A 643 -31.22 -17.74 -9.59
N ARG A 644 -30.53 -17.57 -10.73
CA ARG A 644 -29.34 -18.37 -11.07
C ARG A 644 -28.13 -17.49 -11.36
N TRP A 645 -26.95 -18.02 -11.08
CA TRP A 645 -25.66 -17.35 -11.27
C TRP A 645 -25.03 -17.68 -12.62
N GLY A 646 -24.65 -16.66 -13.38
CA GLY A 646 -23.65 -16.80 -14.44
C GLY A 646 -22.32 -16.29 -13.92
N GLN A 647 -21.27 -17.09 -14.05
CA GLN A 647 -19.94 -16.73 -13.56
C GLN A 647 -18.93 -16.76 -14.70
N PHE A 648 -17.89 -15.93 -14.58
CA PHE A 648 -16.70 -16.06 -15.40
C PHE A 648 -15.44 -15.77 -14.60
N GLN A 649 -14.34 -16.38 -15.02
CA GLN A 649 -13.06 -16.24 -14.36
C GLN A 649 -11.91 -16.24 -15.35
N LEU A 650 -10.79 -15.68 -14.91
CA LEU A 650 -9.53 -15.75 -15.60
C LEU A 650 -8.85 -17.10 -15.36
N TYR A 651 -8.37 -17.70 -16.45
CA TYR A 651 -7.50 -18.87 -16.45
C TYR A 651 -6.10 -18.47 -16.92
N VAL A 652 -5.08 -19.08 -16.32
CA VAL A 652 -3.68 -19.01 -16.76
C VAL A 652 -3.23 -20.44 -17.01
N ASP A 653 -2.73 -20.71 -18.22
CA ASP A 653 -2.32 -22.04 -18.68
C ASP A 653 -3.38 -23.12 -18.43
N TYR A 654 -4.63 -22.74 -18.72
CA TYR A 654 -5.80 -23.60 -18.54
C TYR A 654 -6.06 -24.03 -17.10
N GLN A 655 -5.50 -23.31 -16.11
CA GLN A 655 -5.82 -23.45 -14.70
C GLN A 655 -6.59 -22.23 -14.18
N PRO A 656 -7.64 -22.42 -13.36
CA PRO A 656 -8.41 -21.32 -12.79
C PRO A 656 -7.54 -20.50 -11.83
N THR A 657 -7.57 -19.18 -11.96
CA THR A 657 -6.78 -18.29 -11.09
C THR A 657 -7.48 -17.93 -9.78
N GLY A 658 -8.78 -18.24 -9.68
CA GLY A 658 -9.68 -17.70 -8.66
C GLY A 658 -10.08 -16.26 -8.91
N CYS A 659 -9.49 -15.57 -9.89
CA CYS A 659 -9.91 -14.22 -10.27
C CYS A 659 -11.22 -14.28 -11.06
N ASN A 660 -12.35 -14.06 -10.38
CA ASN A 660 -13.67 -14.23 -10.95
C ASN A 660 -14.63 -13.11 -10.55
N THR A 661 -15.67 -12.96 -11.35
CA THR A 661 -16.86 -12.19 -11.01
C THR A 661 -18.09 -12.93 -11.51
N ALA A 662 -19.26 -12.47 -11.09
CA ALA A 662 -20.49 -13.15 -11.35
C ALA A 662 -21.65 -12.17 -11.46
N GLN A 663 -22.69 -12.60 -12.16
CA GLN A 663 -23.97 -11.93 -12.22
C GLN A 663 -25.06 -12.89 -11.78
N HIS A 664 -25.89 -12.43 -10.85
CA HIS A 664 -27.12 -13.09 -10.43
C HIS A 664 -28.25 -12.10 -10.50
N VAL A 665 -29.33 -12.50 -11.14
CA VAL A 665 -30.51 -11.67 -11.31
C VAL A 665 -31.70 -12.47 -10.85
N TRP A 666 -32.42 -11.92 -9.88
CA TRP A 666 -33.67 -12.47 -9.40
C TRP A 666 -34.72 -11.39 -9.22
N VAL A 667 -35.95 -11.70 -9.62
CA VAL A 667 -37.15 -10.92 -9.29
C VAL A 667 -38.27 -11.85 -8.83
N SER A 668 -39.17 -11.34 -7.98
CA SER A 668 -40.29 -12.13 -7.43
C SER A 668 -41.34 -12.54 -8.47
N GLY A 669 -41.41 -11.87 -9.62
CA GLY A 669 -42.30 -12.23 -10.73
C GLY A 669 -41.93 -13.52 -11.46
N ASN A 670 -40.77 -14.11 -11.13
CA ASN A 670 -40.27 -15.36 -11.70
C ASN A 670 -40.24 -15.43 -13.23
N ILE A 671 -39.92 -14.30 -13.87
CA ILE A 671 -39.70 -14.23 -15.31
C ILE A 671 -38.20 -14.30 -15.62
N GLY A 672 -37.85 -14.90 -16.76
CA GLY A 672 -36.48 -14.92 -17.27
C GLY A 672 -35.97 -13.50 -17.54
N GLN A 673 -34.70 -13.26 -17.19
CA GLN A 673 -34.04 -11.97 -17.33
C GLN A 673 -33.08 -11.98 -18.52
N ASP A 674 -32.85 -10.82 -19.13
CA ASP A 674 -31.96 -10.66 -20.29
C ASP A 674 -31.18 -9.36 -20.18
N HIS A 675 -30.18 -9.33 -19.28
CA HIS A 675 -29.36 -8.13 -19.05
C HIS A 675 -27.97 -8.29 -19.64
N TYR A 676 -27.61 -7.38 -20.53
CA TYR A 676 -26.23 -7.21 -21.00
C TYR A 676 -25.62 -5.99 -20.32
N HIS A 677 -24.64 -6.23 -19.46
CA HIS A 677 -23.93 -5.19 -18.74
C HIS A 677 -22.48 -5.09 -19.19
N PRO A 678 -21.90 -3.87 -19.26
CA PRO A 678 -20.46 -3.74 -19.29
C PRO A 678 -19.85 -4.44 -18.06
N ALA A 679 -18.85 -5.28 -18.30
CA ALA A 679 -18.13 -6.01 -17.27
C ALA A 679 -16.64 -5.72 -17.39
N ASN A 680 -16.03 -5.32 -16.28
CA ASN A 680 -14.58 -5.15 -16.19
C ASN A 680 -14.07 -6.00 -15.01
N LEU A 681 -13.07 -6.82 -15.29
CA LEU A 681 -12.40 -7.65 -14.30
C LEU A 681 -10.91 -7.29 -14.33
N THR A 682 -10.39 -6.83 -13.20
CA THR A 682 -8.95 -6.62 -13.04
C THR A 682 -8.39 -7.64 -12.06
N CYS A 683 -7.27 -8.27 -12.41
CA CYS A 683 -6.60 -9.31 -11.65
C CYS A 683 -5.12 -8.99 -11.50
N ILE A 684 -4.53 -9.30 -10.35
CA ILE A 684 -3.08 -9.32 -10.16
C ILE A 684 -2.64 -10.78 -10.03
N ILE A 685 -1.81 -11.28 -10.95
CA ILE A 685 -1.26 -12.63 -10.95
C ILE A 685 0.20 -12.59 -10.50
N PRO A 686 0.52 -12.93 -9.24
CA PRO A 686 1.88 -12.92 -8.74
C PRO A 686 2.64 -14.18 -9.16
N ASN A 687 3.96 -14.09 -9.16
CA ASN A 687 4.88 -15.24 -9.18
C ASN A 687 4.74 -16.17 -10.39
N LEU A 688 4.37 -15.65 -11.56
CA LEU A 688 4.48 -16.43 -12.79
C LEU A 688 5.96 -16.64 -13.15
N SER A 689 6.27 -17.82 -13.68
CA SER A 689 7.60 -18.10 -14.21
C SER A 689 7.88 -17.20 -15.42
N PRO A 690 9.16 -16.90 -15.72
CA PRO A 690 9.50 -16.28 -16.99
C PRO A 690 9.09 -17.15 -18.18
N GLY A 691 8.62 -16.52 -19.24
CA GLY A 691 8.26 -17.20 -20.48
C GLY A 691 6.79 -17.03 -20.87
N PRO A 692 6.34 -17.77 -21.90
CA PRO A 692 5.00 -17.64 -22.44
C PRO A 692 3.96 -18.29 -21.53
N HIS A 693 2.94 -17.51 -21.18
CA HIS A 693 1.76 -17.96 -20.43
C HIS A 693 0.50 -17.65 -21.22
N THR A 694 -0.45 -18.57 -21.21
CA THR A 694 -1.74 -18.43 -21.89
C THR A 694 -2.78 -17.89 -20.93
N PHE A 695 -3.28 -16.68 -21.18
CA PHE A 695 -4.37 -16.08 -20.42
C PHE A 695 -5.67 -16.25 -21.18
N SER A 696 -6.73 -16.74 -20.53
CA SER A 696 -8.03 -16.95 -21.18
C SER A 696 -9.20 -16.72 -20.24
N ILE A 697 -10.36 -16.34 -20.79
CA ILE A 697 -11.61 -16.19 -20.04
C ILE A 697 -12.49 -17.42 -20.22
N TRP A 698 -13.01 -17.92 -19.12
CA TRP A 698 -13.90 -19.08 -19.07
C TRP A 698 -15.14 -18.73 -18.28
N SER A 699 -16.29 -19.31 -18.64
CA SER A 699 -17.57 -19.02 -18.02
C SER A 699 -18.35 -20.29 -17.69
N THR A 700 -19.17 -20.24 -16.65
CA THR A 700 -20.02 -21.36 -16.25
C THR A 700 -21.44 -20.88 -15.96
N THR A 701 -22.41 -21.74 -16.29
CA THR A 701 -23.79 -21.64 -15.79
C THR A 701 -24.14 -22.81 -14.88
N GLN A 702 -23.20 -23.72 -14.63
CA GLN A 702 -23.37 -24.82 -13.69
C GLN A 702 -23.22 -24.34 -12.25
N HIS A 703 -24.13 -24.76 -11.39
CA HIS A 703 -24.15 -24.46 -9.95
C HIS A 703 -23.57 -25.60 -9.12
N ALA A 704 -23.33 -25.35 -7.83
CA ALA A 704 -22.78 -26.33 -6.90
C ALA A 704 -23.66 -27.58 -6.71
N ASP A 705 -24.98 -27.44 -6.94
CA ASP A 705 -25.95 -28.56 -6.93
C ASP A 705 -25.90 -29.40 -8.22
N GLY A 706 -25.01 -29.09 -9.16
CA GLY A 706 -24.87 -29.75 -10.46
C GLY A 706 -25.88 -29.30 -11.52
N THR A 707 -26.88 -28.50 -11.15
CA THR A 707 -27.88 -27.98 -12.08
C THR A 707 -27.31 -26.84 -12.92
N SER A 708 -27.94 -26.57 -14.07
CA SER A 708 -27.66 -25.39 -14.89
C SER A 708 -28.96 -24.85 -15.49
N CYS A 709 -29.01 -23.56 -15.75
CA CYS A 709 -30.14 -22.90 -16.41
C CYS A 709 -29.62 -21.82 -17.36
N GLY A 710 -30.20 -21.75 -18.56
CA GLY A 710 -29.93 -20.68 -19.51
C GLY A 710 -28.50 -20.67 -20.03
N SER A 711 -28.08 -19.51 -20.53
CA SER A 711 -26.77 -19.32 -21.16
C SER A 711 -26.15 -17.98 -20.81
N ASN A 712 -24.83 -17.98 -20.78
CA ASN A 712 -24.02 -16.78 -20.73
C ASN A 712 -23.74 -16.28 -22.15
N TYR A 713 -23.51 -14.97 -22.30
CA TYR A 713 -23.10 -14.35 -23.56
C TYR A 713 -22.12 -13.21 -23.29
N PHE A 714 -21.11 -13.06 -24.16
CA PHE A 714 -20.10 -12.01 -24.11
C PHE A 714 -19.98 -11.29 -25.46
N GLY A 715 -19.55 -10.03 -25.45
CA GLY A 715 -19.28 -9.25 -26.66
C GLY A 715 -20.51 -8.72 -27.40
N TRP A 716 -21.65 -8.58 -26.73
CA TRP A 716 -22.83 -7.95 -27.32
C TRP A 716 -22.61 -6.43 -27.42
N ASN A 717 -22.74 -5.88 -28.62
CA ASN A 717 -22.57 -4.44 -28.88
C ASN A 717 -21.27 -3.88 -28.25
N ARG A 718 -20.15 -4.59 -28.48
CA ARG A 718 -18.82 -4.27 -27.93
C ARG A 718 -17.83 -4.06 -29.07
N GLY A 719 -17.13 -2.93 -29.07
CA GLY A 719 -16.15 -2.63 -30.11
C GLY A 719 -14.80 -3.31 -29.92
N GLN A 720 -14.45 -3.65 -28.68
CA GLN A 720 -13.21 -4.35 -28.35
C GLN A 720 -13.40 -5.25 -27.12
N ASN A 721 -13.35 -6.56 -27.31
CA ASN A 721 -13.31 -7.57 -26.26
C ASN A 721 -11.86 -7.61 -25.72
N LEU A 722 -11.53 -6.68 -24.85
CA LEU A 722 -10.16 -6.47 -24.39
C LEU A 722 -9.82 -7.48 -23.29
N LEU A 723 -8.78 -8.27 -23.51
CA LEU A 723 -8.02 -8.99 -22.51
C LEU A 723 -6.59 -8.46 -22.62
N LEU A 724 -6.13 -7.74 -21.61
CA LEU A 724 -4.83 -7.07 -21.57
C LEU A 724 -4.02 -7.66 -20.41
N ALA A 725 -2.82 -8.15 -20.70
CA ALA A 725 -1.82 -8.53 -19.70
C ALA A 725 -0.65 -7.54 -19.74
N GLU A 726 -0.27 -7.02 -18.58
CA GLU A 726 0.81 -6.05 -18.39
C GLU A 726 1.74 -6.54 -17.29
N ASP A 727 3.03 -6.62 -17.57
CA ASP A 727 4.05 -6.83 -16.53
C ASP A 727 4.06 -5.60 -15.60
N LEU A 728 3.81 -5.80 -14.31
CA LEU A 728 4.03 -4.77 -13.30
C LEU A 728 5.51 -4.75 -12.89
N PRO A 729 6.07 -3.55 -12.66
CA PRO A 729 7.44 -3.40 -12.19
C PRO A 729 7.62 -3.88 -10.75
#